data_AF-A0AAU7UHN0-F1
#
_entry.id   AF-A0AAU7UHN0-F1
#
_cell.length_a   1.000
_cell.length_b   1.000
_cell.length_c   1.000
_cell.angle_alpha   90.00
_cell.angle_beta   90.00
_cell.angle_gamma   90.00
#
_symmetry.space_group_name_H-M   'P 1'
#
loop_
_entity.id
_entity.type
_entity.pdbx_description
1 polymer ?
#
loop_
_entity_poly.entity_id
_entity_poly.type
_entity_poly.pdbx_seq_one_letter_code
_entity_poly.pdbx_strand_id
1 'polypeptide(L)'
;MTDFLKSPALDGSPGQAYASHKARANGIARFFAQAHPLETVNGKAGEDQTITLLAHLHAASVDPNVIVDGKVVRDYIPAALRRLNPGDGLVGTRHDYDMALKGLMTIAYRYPHLLGVGGVDFILNNLVPDNIRGGHPDEIEIVEVTFVNIDTPETENHLLMIESSRYLVNQLLHDRIPDPQFDNAANGLSRWILSYLQTIAKHDFLEFNARPYARLALHPLYNLHEFAREPEIRMAAQLLLDYTMMKFAVSSNRGRRVSPFRRLQHRINHQANWFNDLYNDLGDQVAGYFMAYTGFIDPEGSPGGFPPSLTYTALISASATYRPPPAAYILAMKRDNPPSLHRFYHGTRPRLRGSPDIAEGGLEIYYHSPSFLLSAGGSFLNSGYGHDEIDIGKEAWEQTSRAQATTLIPTQADTRFHDLIRFEPYPDPLVDPYADDPDDPDTLHARAVNIGVDRGLIAGANLRPAEKKTILEHATSTSPALTLHNGGLLMAWKGSGNDNLNVAKVESTTVLGFEGVEGIEGVVTLADATDASPALASHNGRLFLAWKGSGNDQLNLAYSDDGVTFIGKRILADSSEHSPALVSYGGRLYLAWTGLDEHLNVAKVVLFGNTEGGFGIEGLEAKIVLGDTSEASPALASHNGRLFLAWKGSGNDNLNLSYSDNGATFHGDMTFPDTSSHGPALTSHGGRLFLAWKGSGNENLNVAKVALLGNTGGGFGIEGLEDKVVLSETSEEPPALGSQNGMLFLAWKGEGEDHLNLRVSQDGTFQALGPWLFCNLGHLGFYVAAYRTPVARPEDLDPVPDNLALVYAMESGGMDFDRFRIATMGLNQGLPAAFEYGGHYQFNAPDGKRFAIWFVLTELKYTARVVNLNDQHAIGDLNTLPLVSGEYMVSPGGHEGLIEIRHPGCTDVPVVLDYRNAERPARDDNRSDCTEPWIDRARALFAIAKAFDEQGEFTDGRTALVDAVHLYDELLTLNPAQNRSPLAFAVIQALGRMGLDYSVSEADLRDWLANPLFTPYPAISQALLLLGRRLKAPVFLDVIVKNYEHTPGVASPQKVEDVKVDVLKAAILEGSNMRHGTNVHDFEQLLQP
;
A
#
# COMPACT_ATOMS: atom_id res chain seq x y z
N MET A 1 -0.68 19.45 -11.63
CA MET A 1 -1.69 18.68 -10.87
C MET A 1 -1.07 18.06 -9.63
N THR A 2 0.01 17.29 -9.72
CA THR A 2 0.67 16.65 -8.56
C THR A 2 1.22 17.63 -7.51
N ASP A 3 1.43 18.90 -7.85
CA ASP A 3 1.81 19.95 -6.89
C ASP A 3 0.84 20.07 -5.70
N PHE A 4 -0.45 19.78 -5.89
CA PHE A 4 -1.44 19.79 -4.80
C PHE A 4 -1.24 18.70 -3.76
N LEU A 5 -0.45 17.67 -4.09
CA LEU A 5 -0.16 16.54 -3.21
C LEU A 5 1.18 16.69 -2.48
N LYS A 6 1.89 17.82 -2.65
CA LYS A 6 3.09 18.11 -1.85
C LYS A 6 2.72 18.23 -0.37
N SER A 7 3.56 17.69 0.51
CA SER A 7 3.32 17.80 1.95
C SER A 7 3.49 19.25 2.42
N PRO A 8 2.52 19.82 3.16
CA PRO A 8 2.70 21.10 3.84
C PRO A 8 3.43 20.97 5.18
N ALA A 9 3.71 19.75 5.66
CA ALA A 9 4.37 19.52 6.93
C ALA A 9 5.84 19.99 6.90
N LEU A 10 6.29 20.63 7.97
CA LEU A 10 7.67 21.15 8.06
C LEU A 10 8.71 20.05 8.32
N ASP A 11 8.29 18.97 8.99
CA ASP A 11 9.11 17.81 9.31
C ASP A 11 8.22 16.56 9.45
N GLY A 12 8.84 15.39 9.60
CA GLY A 12 8.16 14.09 9.75
C GLY A 12 7.61 13.83 11.16
N SER A 13 7.45 14.85 12.01
CA SER A 13 6.97 14.65 13.38
C SER A 13 5.43 14.47 13.47
N PRO A 14 4.93 13.74 14.48
CA PRO A 14 3.50 13.63 14.78
C PRO A 14 2.77 14.97 14.92
N GLY A 15 3.44 15.96 15.53
CA GLY A 15 2.89 17.31 15.71
C GLY A 15 2.68 18.02 14.37
N GLN A 16 3.68 17.98 13.48
CA GLN A 16 3.59 18.61 12.16
C GLN A 16 2.58 17.91 11.24
N ALA A 17 2.46 16.58 11.32
CA ALA A 17 1.41 15.86 10.61
C ALA A 17 0.00 16.34 10.99
N TYR A 18 -0.27 16.45 12.31
CA TYR A 18 -1.53 17.01 12.81
C TYR A 18 -1.74 18.44 12.34
N ALA A 19 -0.72 19.30 12.46
CA ALA A 19 -0.82 20.72 12.13
C ALA A 19 -1.05 20.98 10.63
N SER A 20 -0.48 20.14 9.77
CA SER A 20 -0.62 20.25 8.30
C SER A 20 -1.88 19.60 7.73
N HIS A 21 -2.69 18.92 8.55
CA HIS A 21 -3.82 18.13 8.08
C HIS A 21 -4.83 18.93 7.24
N LYS A 22 -5.25 20.12 7.69
CA LYS A 22 -6.26 20.92 6.94
C LYS A 22 -5.74 21.36 5.57
N ALA A 23 -4.51 21.85 5.50
CA ALA A 23 -3.89 22.21 4.22
C ALA A 23 -3.73 20.98 3.30
N ARG A 24 -3.38 19.82 3.89
CA ARG A 24 -3.34 18.55 3.16
C ARG A 24 -4.72 18.17 2.59
N ALA A 25 -5.78 18.32 3.38
CA ALA A 25 -7.16 18.07 2.95
C ALA A 25 -7.56 18.97 1.76
N ASN A 26 -7.20 20.25 1.83
CA ASN A 26 -7.42 21.22 0.76
C ASN A 26 -6.70 20.81 -0.53
N GLY A 27 -5.44 20.37 -0.41
CA GLY A 27 -4.65 19.84 -1.53
C GLY A 27 -5.25 18.59 -2.17
N ILE A 28 -5.62 17.60 -1.35
CA ILE A 28 -6.26 16.35 -1.80
C ILE A 28 -7.58 16.66 -2.54
N ALA A 29 -8.43 17.52 -2.00
CA ALA A 29 -9.70 17.87 -2.64
C ALA A 29 -9.49 18.59 -3.98
N ARG A 30 -8.54 19.53 -4.07
CA ARG A 30 -8.22 20.22 -5.33
C ARG A 30 -7.66 19.27 -6.37
N PHE A 31 -6.76 18.37 -5.98
CA PHE A 31 -6.22 17.33 -6.85
C PHE A 31 -7.35 16.46 -7.40
N PHE A 32 -8.20 15.92 -6.51
CA PHE A 32 -9.28 15.02 -6.90
C PHE A 32 -10.29 15.71 -7.81
N ALA A 33 -10.69 16.95 -7.49
CA ALA A 33 -11.59 17.75 -8.31
C ALA A 33 -11.06 18.02 -9.72
N GLN A 34 -9.74 18.22 -9.87
CA GLN A 34 -9.10 18.39 -11.19
C GLN A 34 -8.99 17.09 -11.98
N ALA A 35 -8.79 15.97 -11.30
CA ALA A 35 -8.76 14.67 -11.94
C ALA A 35 -10.18 14.19 -12.36
N HIS A 36 -11.24 14.72 -11.73
CA HIS A 36 -12.63 14.30 -11.95
C HIS A 36 -13.54 15.51 -12.26
N PRO A 37 -13.70 15.87 -13.54
CA PRO A 37 -14.53 16.98 -13.97
C PRO A 37 -16.00 16.82 -13.55
N LEU A 38 -16.68 17.93 -13.22
CA LEU A 38 -18.10 17.91 -12.86
C LEU A 38 -18.98 17.33 -13.97
N GLU A 39 -18.56 17.40 -15.24
CA GLU A 39 -19.27 16.82 -16.38
C GLU A 39 -19.59 15.34 -16.18
N THR A 40 -18.71 14.59 -15.50
CA THR A 40 -18.86 13.17 -15.15
C THR A 40 -19.97 12.90 -14.13
N VAL A 41 -20.41 13.93 -13.40
CA VAL A 41 -21.54 13.85 -12.45
C VAL A 41 -22.86 13.93 -13.22
N ASN A 42 -23.34 12.78 -13.69
CA ASN A 42 -24.59 12.64 -14.43
C ASN A 42 -25.17 11.21 -14.25
N GLY A 43 -26.47 11.01 -14.52
CA GLY A 43 -27.07 9.67 -14.52
C GLY A 43 -27.51 9.17 -13.15
N LYS A 44 -27.47 7.83 -12.93
CA LYS A 44 -27.78 7.22 -11.62
C LYS A 44 -26.74 7.73 -10.61
N ALA A 45 -27.19 8.23 -9.46
CA ALA A 45 -26.26 8.59 -8.39
C ALA A 45 -25.54 7.33 -7.90
N GLY A 46 -24.21 7.36 -7.95
CA GLY A 46 -23.33 6.34 -7.41
C GLY A 46 -22.29 6.95 -6.49
N GLU A 47 -21.43 6.10 -5.92
CA GLU A 47 -20.40 6.54 -4.99
C GLU A 47 -19.45 7.56 -5.63
N ASP A 48 -18.92 7.26 -6.82
CA ASP A 48 -17.96 8.12 -7.52
C ASP A 48 -18.51 9.51 -7.83
N GLN A 49 -19.79 9.59 -8.22
CA GLN A 49 -20.46 10.88 -8.45
C GLN A 49 -20.54 11.70 -7.16
N THR A 50 -20.84 11.06 -6.03
CA THR A 50 -20.94 11.75 -4.74
C THR A 50 -19.57 12.17 -4.20
N ILE A 51 -18.53 11.34 -4.34
CA ILE A 51 -17.15 11.67 -3.95
C ILE A 51 -16.61 12.81 -4.83
N THR A 52 -16.90 12.78 -6.13
CA THR A 52 -16.56 13.88 -7.05
C THR A 52 -17.22 15.19 -6.61
N LEU A 53 -18.53 15.17 -6.33
CA LEU A 53 -19.23 16.35 -5.81
C LEU A 53 -18.63 16.84 -4.49
N LEU A 54 -18.29 15.94 -3.57
CA LEU A 54 -17.65 16.28 -2.28
C LEU A 54 -16.32 16.99 -2.47
N ALA A 55 -15.47 16.54 -3.42
CA ALA A 55 -14.19 17.18 -3.71
C ALA A 55 -14.39 18.63 -4.18
N HIS A 56 -15.28 18.84 -5.15
CA HIS A 56 -15.60 20.15 -5.70
C HIS A 56 -16.24 21.09 -4.67
N LEU A 57 -17.19 20.58 -3.88
CA LEU A 57 -17.83 21.31 -2.79
C LEU A 57 -16.82 21.72 -1.70
N HIS A 58 -15.92 20.80 -1.31
CA HIS A 58 -14.87 21.10 -0.34
C HIS A 58 -13.94 22.20 -0.86
N ALA A 59 -13.44 22.06 -2.09
CA ALA A 59 -12.59 23.06 -2.72
C ALA A 59 -13.27 24.44 -2.79
N ALA A 60 -14.55 24.49 -3.16
CA ALA A 60 -15.33 25.72 -3.23
C ALA A 60 -15.67 26.32 -1.86
N SER A 61 -15.74 25.51 -0.80
CA SER A 61 -15.95 25.99 0.57
C SER A 61 -14.72 26.69 1.14
N VAL A 62 -13.53 26.30 0.68
CA VAL A 62 -12.24 26.89 1.09
C VAL A 62 -11.90 28.11 0.23
N ASP A 63 -12.08 28.00 -1.08
CA ASP A 63 -11.89 29.09 -2.04
C ASP A 63 -13.16 29.23 -2.91
N PRO A 64 -14.02 30.22 -2.61
CA PRO A 64 -15.25 30.45 -3.37
C PRO A 64 -15.05 30.78 -4.86
N ASN A 65 -13.83 31.13 -5.27
CA ASN A 65 -13.49 31.45 -6.65
C ASN A 65 -12.64 30.34 -7.30
N VAL A 66 -12.54 29.17 -6.69
CA VAL A 66 -11.77 28.05 -7.24
C VAL A 66 -12.24 27.71 -8.66
N ILE A 67 -11.28 27.59 -9.57
CA ILE A 67 -11.50 27.27 -10.97
C ILE A 67 -11.07 25.84 -11.23
N VAL A 68 -11.98 25.03 -11.77
CA VAL A 68 -11.70 23.70 -12.32
C VAL A 68 -12.22 23.66 -13.76
N ASP A 69 -11.41 23.18 -14.69
CA ASP A 69 -11.70 23.15 -16.13
C ASP A 69 -12.20 24.48 -16.70
N GLY A 70 -11.58 25.58 -16.24
CA GLY A 70 -11.91 26.94 -16.69
C GLY A 70 -13.23 27.51 -16.16
N LYS A 71 -13.91 26.81 -15.24
CA LYS A 71 -15.18 27.24 -14.64
C LYS A 71 -15.04 27.46 -13.14
N VAL A 72 -15.72 28.50 -12.62
CA VAL A 72 -15.85 28.71 -11.18
C VAL A 72 -16.77 27.64 -10.62
N VAL A 73 -16.25 26.80 -9.73
CA VAL A 73 -16.90 25.56 -9.28
C VAL A 73 -18.27 25.82 -8.65
N ARG A 74 -18.39 26.82 -7.76
CA ARG A 74 -19.64 27.13 -7.04
C ARG A 74 -20.83 27.43 -7.96
N ASP A 75 -20.57 27.97 -9.15
CA ASP A 75 -21.63 28.39 -10.08
C ASP A 75 -22.25 27.20 -10.84
N TYR A 76 -21.53 26.07 -10.89
CA TYR A 76 -21.93 24.88 -11.66
C TYR A 76 -22.35 23.68 -10.80
N ILE A 77 -21.95 23.61 -9.53
CA ILE A 77 -22.32 22.50 -8.63
C ILE A 77 -23.84 22.23 -8.57
N PRO A 78 -24.72 23.25 -8.39
CA PRO A 78 -26.15 22.99 -8.30
C PRO A 78 -26.72 22.35 -9.59
N ALA A 79 -26.21 22.73 -10.75
CA ALA A 79 -26.58 22.12 -12.02
C ALA A 79 -26.03 20.69 -12.15
N ALA A 80 -24.81 20.44 -11.67
CA ALA A 80 -24.22 19.11 -11.65
C ALA A 80 -25.03 18.14 -10.79
N LEU A 81 -25.39 18.54 -9.56
CA LEU A 81 -26.24 17.76 -8.65
C LEU A 81 -27.59 17.39 -9.30
N ARG A 82 -28.23 18.33 -10.02
CA ARG A 82 -29.54 18.12 -10.65
C ARG A 82 -29.53 17.18 -11.87
N ARG A 83 -28.35 16.77 -12.35
CA ARG A 83 -28.23 15.74 -13.40
C ARG A 83 -28.29 14.32 -12.85
N LEU A 84 -28.25 14.17 -11.52
CA LEU A 84 -28.36 12.88 -10.86
C LEU A 84 -29.83 12.47 -10.71
N ASN A 85 -30.07 11.16 -10.72
CA ASN A 85 -31.36 10.53 -10.41
C ASN A 85 -31.12 9.24 -9.59
N PRO A 86 -32.14 8.69 -8.92
CA PRO A 86 -31.95 7.52 -8.06
C PRO A 86 -31.86 6.19 -8.82
N GLY A 87 -32.13 6.17 -10.13
CA GLY A 87 -32.37 4.92 -10.86
C GLY A 87 -33.59 4.20 -10.29
N ASP A 88 -33.40 2.95 -9.86
CA ASP A 88 -34.38 2.16 -9.12
C ASP A 88 -34.44 2.50 -7.61
N GLY A 89 -33.42 3.18 -7.08
CA GLY A 89 -33.34 3.58 -5.67
C GLY A 89 -33.28 2.41 -4.68
N LEU A 90 -33.00 1.20 -5.17
CA LEU A 90 -32.94 0.01 -4.34
C LEU A 90 -31.61 -0.04 -3.59
N VAL A 91 -31.66 -0.36 -2.31
CA VAL A 91 -30.49 -0.44 -1.42
C VAL A 91 -30.21 -1.90 -1.05
N GLY A 92 -29.01 -2.14 -0.52
CA GLY A 92 -28.59 -3.46 -0.09
C GLY A 92 -27.82 -4.22 -1.16
N THR A 93 -27.41 -5.43 -0.80
CA THR A 93 -26.63 -6.31 -1.66
C THR A 93 -27.36 -6.51 -3.00
N ARG A 94 -26.63 -6.37 -4.11
CA ARG A 94 -27.10 -6.40 -5.53
C ARG A 94 -27.78 -5.13 -6.04
N HIS A 95 -28.01 -4.11 -5.21
CA HIS A 95 -28.72 -2.88 -5.61
C HIS A 95 -27.89 -1.60 -5.43
N ASP A 96 -27.01 -1.58 -4.40
CA ASP A 96 -25.90 -0.65 -4.15
C ASP A 96 -26.22 0.85 -4.03
N TYR A 97 -27.50 1.26 -4.03
CA TYR A 97 -27.82 2.69 -3.98
C TYR A 97 -27.43 3.36 -2.64
N ASP A 98 -27.29 2.58 -1.58
CA ASP A 98 -26.77 3.01 -0.28
C ASP A 98 -25.32 3.53 -0.33
N MET A 99 -24.52 3.09 -1.32
CA MET A 99 -23.19 3.65 -1.57
C MET A 99 -23.24 5.13 -1.97
N ALA A 100 -24.31 5.56 -2.65
CA ALA A 100 -24.56 6.96 -2.99
C ALA A 100 -25.16 7.72 -1.80
N LEU A 101 -26.09 7.12 -1.06
CA LEU A 101 -26.80 7.77 0.06
C LEU A 101 -25.82 8.31 1.12
N LYS A 102 -24.80 7.54 1.51
CA LYS A 102 -23.80 8.01 2.48
C LYS A 102 -23.09 9.29 2.03
N GLY A 103 -22.73 9.39 0.75
CA GLY A 103 -22.07 10.58 0.19
C GLY A 103 -23.03 11.77 0.05
N LEU A 104 -24.28 11.50 -0.34
CA LEU A 104 -25.34 12.53 -0.40
C LEU A 104 -25.64 13.13 0.97
N MET A 105 -25.62 12.34 2.05
CA MET A 105 -25.79 12.85 3.41
C MET A 105 -24.64 13.75 3.83
N THR A 106 -23.39 13.39 3.52
CA THR A 106 -22.23 14.27 3.73
C THR A 106 -22.40 15.61 3.00
N ILE A 107 -22.87 15.57 1.75
CA ILE A 107 -23.14 16.77 0.94
C ILE A 107 -24.22 17.64 1.58
N ALA A 108 -25.36 17.04 1.96
CA ALA A 108 -26.51 17.74 2.50
C ALA A 108 -26.22 18.43 3.84
N TYR A 109 -25.46 17.78 4.73
CA TYR A 109 -25.13 18.32 6.04
C TYR A 109 -23.96 19.32 6.01
N ARG A 110 -22.89 19.03 5.25
CA ARG A 110 -21.67 19.83 5.30
C ARG A 110 -21.71 21.07 4.41
N TYR A 111 -22.40 21.01 3.28
CA TYR A 111 -22.39 22.09 2.29
C TYR A 111 -23.74 22.75 1.96
N PRO A 112 -24.71 22.88 2.91
CA PRO A 112 -25.99 23.52 2.60
C PRO A 112 -25.82 24.99 2.18
N HIS A 113 -24.77 25.67 2.65
CA HIS A 113 -24.44 27.05 2.29
C HIS A 113 -24.01 27.22 0.82
N LEU A 114 -23.49 26.19 0.15
CA LEU A 114 -23.14 26.20 -1.28
C LEU A 114 -24.28 25.67 -2.16
N LEU A 115 -25.12 24.79 -1.63
CA LEU A 115 -26.26 24.21 -2.35
C LEU A 115 -27.49 25.12 -2.34
N GLY A 116 -27.65 25.92 -1.29
CA GLY A 116 -28.90 26.60 -0.97
C GLY A 116 -30.01 25.63 -0.55
N VAL A 117 -31.13 26.17 -0.07
CA VAL A 117 -32.28 25.37 0.41
C VAL A 117 -32.80 24.42 -0.68
N GLY A 118 -32.91 24.90 -1.92
CA GLY A 118 -33.39 24.09 -3.04
C GLY A 118 -32.47 22.94 -3.46
N GLY A 119 -31.19 22.95 -3.07
CA GLY A 119 -30.28 21.83 -3.34
C GLY A 119 -30.43 20.70 -2.32
N VAL A 120 -30.55 21.04 -1.03
CA VAL A 120 -30.85 20.04 0.02
C VAL A 120 -32.25 19.44 -0.19
N ASP A 121 -33.23 20.26 -0.58
CA ASP A 121 -34.57 19.79 -0.94
C ASP A 121 -34.54 18.81 -2.11
N PHE A 122 -33.72 19.08 -3.13
CA PHE A 122 -33.57 18.16 -4.26
C PHE A 122 -33.01 16.81 -3.82
N ILE A 123 -31.99 16.80 -2.93
CA ILE A 123 -31.46 15.53 -2.40
C ILE A 123 -32.58 14.75 -1.70
N LEU A 124 -33.28 15.37 -0.75
CA LEU A 124 -34.29 14.67 0.06
C LEU A 124 -35.54 14.25 -0.75
N ASN A 125 -35.96 15.06 -1.72
CA ASN A 125 -37.20 14.82 -2.45
C ASN A 125 -37.01 14.01 -3.74
N ASN A 126 -35.80 14.01 -4.31
CA ASN A 126 -35.54 13.40 -5.63
C ASN A 126 -34.48 12.30 -5.60
N LEU A 127 -33.57 12.31 -4.63
CA LEU A 127 -32.48 11.33 -4.54
C LEU A 127 -32.60 10.40 -3.33
N VAL A 128 -33.40 10.73 -2.31
CA VAL A 128 -33.66 9.83 -1.17
C VAL A 128 -34.93 9.02 -1.44
N PRO A 129 -34.83 7.68 -1.59
CA PRO A 129 -35.98 6.80 -1.79
C PRO A 129 -36.91 6.79 -0.57
N ASP A 130 -38.20 6.54 -0.79
CA ASP A 130 -39.21 6.58 0.27
C ASP A 130 -38.99 5.48 1.34
N ASN A 131 -38.38 4.35 0.99
CA ASN A 131 -38.04 3.25 1.90
C ASN A 131 -36.82 3.55 2.80
N ILE A 132 -36.21 4.74 2.70
CA ILE A 132 -35.09 5.22 3.55
C ILE A 132 -35.59 6.25 4.57
N ARG A 133 -36.75 5.99 5.18
CA ARG A 133 -37.38 6.83 6.20
C ARG A 133 -38.00 5.96 7.30
N GLY A 134 -38.22 6.49 8.49
CA GLY A 134 -38.86 5.75 9.59
C GLY A 134 -37.88 4.96 10.46
N GLY A 135 -38.40 4.09 11.32
CA GLY A 135 -37.60 3.17 12.13
C GLY A 135 -36.92 2.07 11.32
N HIS A 136 -36.12 1.23 11.98
CA HIS A 136 -35.49 0.06 11.37
C HIS A 136 -36.54 -1.01 10.99
N PRO A 137 -36.64 -1.41 9.72
CA PRO A 137 -37.49 -2.52 9.28
C PRO A 137 -36.72 -3.85 9.32
N ASP A 138 -37.32 -4.86 9.94
CA ASP A 138 -36.79 -6.21 10.08
C ASP A 138 -36.38 -6.86 8.75
N GLU A 139 -37.08 -6.51 7.68
CA GLU A 139 -36.90 -7.09 6.34
C GLU A 139 -35.59 -6.63 5.67
N ILE A 140 -34.98 -5.51 6.09
CA ILE A 140 -33.74 -5.01 5.47
C ILE A 140 -32.51 -5.85 5.86
N GLU A 141 -32.62 -6.65 6.92
CA GLU A 141 -31.55 -7.55 7.37
C GLU A 141 -31.46 -8.84 6.54
N ILE A 142 -32.37 -9.04 5.57
CA ILE A 142 -32.46 -10.27 4.76
C ILE A 142 -32.44 -9.92 3.28
N VAL A 143 -31.62 -10.65 2.53
CA VAL A 143 -31.56 -10.65 1.06
C VAL A 143 -32.16 -11.97 0.57
N GLU A 144 -33.28 -11.89 -0.15
CA GLU A 144 -33.94 -13.06 -0.73
C GLU A 144 -33.29 -13.42 -2.07
N VAL A 145 -32.74 -14.64 -2.18
CA VAL A 145 -32.25 -15.14 -3.47
C VAL A 145 -33.40 -15.80 -4.25
N THR A 146 -34.08 -14.95 -5.03
CA THR A 146 -35.38 -15.16 -5.68
C THR A 146 -35.55 -16.39 -6.58
N PHE A 147 -34.47 -17.10 -6.97
CA PHE A 147 -34.58 -18.32 -7.77
C PHE A 147 -34.72 -19.61 -6.94
N VAL A 148 -34.32 -19.59 -5.66
CA VAL A 148 -34.28 -20.79 -4.79
C VAL A 148 -34.99 -20.60 -3.44
N ASN A 149 -35.56 -19.42 -3.16
CA ASN A 149 -36.19 -19.08 -1.87
C ASN A 149 -35.27 -19.32 -0.66
N ILE A 150 -34.00 -18.90 -0.78
CA ILE A 150 -33.04 -18.91 0.33
C ILE A 150 -32.91 -17.47 0.84
N ASP A 151 -33.17 -17.30 2.13
CA ASP A 151 -32.93 -16.06 2.86
C ASP A 151 -31.46 -16.03 3.29
N THR A 152 -30.73 -14.98 2.92
CA THR A 152 -29.35 -14.73 3.37
C THR A 152 -29.29 -13.42 4.15
N PRO A 153 -28.44 -13.27 5.16
CA PRO A 153 -28.35 -11.98 5.85
C PRO A 153 -27.76 -10.90 4.93
N GLU A 154 -28.23 -9.68 5.12
CA GLU A 154 -27.58 -8.50 4.54
C GLU A 154 -26.18 -8.31 5.13
N THR A 155 -25.26 -7.81 4.30
CA THR A 155 -23.86 -7.60 4.64
C THR A 155 -23.67 -6.42 5.61
N GLU A 156 -22.59 -6.46 6.39
CA GLU A 156 -22.40 -5.55 7.52
C GLU A 156 -22.25 -4.08 7.07
N ASN A 157 -21.54 -3.90 5.95
CA ASN A 157 -21.28 -2.60 5.34
C ASN A 157 -22.55 -1.96 4.74
N HIS A 158 -23.43 -2.74 4.09
CA HIS A 158 -24.70 -2.27 3.55
C HIS A 158 -25.64 -1.85 4.67
N LEU A 159 -25.80 -2.67 5.72
CA LEU A 159 -26.59 -2.29 6.90
C LEU A 159 -26.08 -0.98 7.55
N LEU A 160 -24.76 -0.81 7.69
CA LEU A 160 -24.18 0.44 8.18
C LEU A 160 -24.53 1.63 7.30
N MET A 161 -24.40 1.51 5.98
CA MET A 161 -24.70 2.60 5.04
C MET A 161 -26.18 2.96 5.01
N ILE A 162 -27.05 1.95 4.97
CA ILE A 162 -28.50 2.12 4.93
C ILE A 162 -28.98 2.81 6.21
N GLU A 163 -28.65 2.26 7.38
CA GLU A 163 -29.25 2.72 8.64
C GLU A 163 -28.62 4.01 9.14
N SER A 164 -27.33 4.25 8.88
CA SER A 164 -26.73 5.58 9.13
C SER A 164 -27.35 6.66 8.23
N SER A 165 -27.63 6.34 6.96
CA SER A 165 -28.29 7.29 6.05
C SER A 165 -29.75 7.51 6.45
N ARG A 166 -30.49 6.46 6.80
CA ARG A 166 -31.86 6.55 7.33
C ARG A 166 -31.92 7.44 8.57
N TYR A 167 -30.99 7.24 9.50
CA TYR A 167 -30.89 8.05 10.71
C TYR A 167 -30.73 9.54 10.38
N LEU A 168 -29.82 9.89 9.46
CA LEU A 168 -29.56 11.27 9.06
C LEU A 168 -30.69 11.88 8.22
N VAL A 169 -31.35 11.08 7.37
CA VAL A 169 -32.55 11.50 6.63
C VAL A 169 -33.68 11.82 7.60
N ASN A 170 -33.97 10.93 8.55
CA ASN A 170 -34.98 11.14 9.58
C ASN A 170 -34.74 12.43 10.36
N GLN A 171 -33.49 12.71 10.77
CA GLN A 171 -33.17 13.99 11.45
C GLN A 171 -33.54 15.22 10.59
N LEU A 172 -33.19 15.22 9.30
CA LEU A 172 -33.51 16.33 8.39
C LEU A 172 -35.01 16.45 8.12
N LEU A 173 -35.73 15.33 8.06
CA LEU A 173 -37.18 15.31 7.90
C LEU A 173 -37.89 15.77 9.17
N HIS A 174 -37.43 15.34 10.35
CA HIS A 174 -37.99 15.73 11.64
C HIS A 174 -37.88 17.25 11.89
N ASP A 175 -36.80 17.89 11.45
CA ASP A 175 -36.67 19.36 11.47
C ASP A 175 -37.76 20.08 10.68
N ARG A 176 -38.15 19.49 9.55
CA ARG A 176 -39.13 20.07 8.63
C ARG A 176 -40.54 19.74 9.07
N ILE A 177 -40.72 18.52 9.55
CA ILE A 177 -41.99 17.90 9.92
C ILE A 177 -41.74 17.15 11.23
N PRO A 178 -42.05 17.74 12.40
CA PRO A 178 -41.86 17.13 13.72
C PRO A 178 -42.81 15.94 13.98
N ASP A 179 -42.67 14.88 13.20
CA ASP A 179 -43.45 13.65 13.27
C ASP A 179 -42.64 12.58 14.02
N PRO A 180 -43.24 11.87 15.00
CA PRO A 180 -42.59 10.76 15.71
C PRO A 180 -42.05 9.65 14.80
N GLN A 181 -42.58 9.50 13.59
CA GLN A 181 -42.03 8.53 12.62
C GLN A 181 -40.57 8.86 12.23
N PHE A 182 -40.18 10.14 12.24
CA PHE A 182 -38.83 10.61 11.91
C PHE A 182 -37.99 10.91 13.16
N ASP A 183 -38.54 10.73 14.37
CA ASP A 183 -37.76 10.80 15.60
C ASP A 183 -37.08 9.45 15.83
N ASN A 184 -35.76 9.40 15.65
CA ASN A 184 -34.96 8.18 15.71
C ASN A 184 -35.01 7.50 17.09
N ALA A 185 -35.19 8.26 18.17
CA ALA A 185 -35.32 7.72 19.51
C ALA A 185 -36.72 7.10 19.70
N ALA A 186 -37.76 7.77 19.20
CA ALA A 186 -39.15 7.31 19.31
C ALA A 186 -39.45 6.10 18.41
N ASN A 187 -38.87 6.07 17.20
CA ASN A 187 -39.10 5.00 16.21
C ASN A 187 -38.19 3.77 16.40
N GLY A 188 -37.26 3.82 17.37
CA GLY A 188 -36.39 2.70 17.75
C GLY A 188 -35.08 2.58 16.98
N LEU A 189 -34.85 3.40 15.94
CA LEU A 189 -33.64 3.33 15.11
C LEU A 189 -32.36 3.61 15.91
N SER A 190 -32.37 4.58 16.84
CA SER A 190 -31.19 4.89 17.66
C SER A 190 -30.74 3.68 18.49
N ARG A 191 -31.68 2.94 19.07
CA ARG A 191 -31.36 1.74 19.86
C ARG A 191 -30.78 0.63 19.01
N TRP A 192 -31.30 0.44 17.80
CA TRP A 192 -30.78 -0.54 16.85
C TRP A 192 -29.34 -0.19 16.46
N ILE A 193 -29.07 1.04 16.04
CA ILE A 193 -27.71 1.49 15.65
C ILE A 193 -26.73 1.32 16.81
N LEU A 194 -27.08 1.75 18.03
CA LEU A 194 -26.21 1.61 19.19
C LEU A 194 -25.88 0.14 19.52
N SER A 195 -26.85 -0.76 19.35
CA SER A 195 -26.64 -2.20 19.59
C SER A 195 -25.77 -2.82 18.50
N TYR A 196 -25.97 -2.39 17.25
CA TYR A 196 -25.20 -2.83 16.11
C TYR A 196 -23.73 -2.41 16.22
N LEU A 197 -23.46 -1.12 16.49
CA LEU A 197 -22.11 -0.59 16.70
C LEU A 197 -21.40 -1.23 17.91
N GLN A 198 -22.14 -1.57 18.98
CA GLN A 198 -21.57 -2.30 20.11
C GLN A 198 -21.05 -3.69 19.70
N THR A 199 -21.73 -4.37 18.77
CA THR A 199 -21.28 -5.69 18.29
C THR A 199 -19.89 -5.60 17.65
N ILE A 200 -19.63 -4.54 16.89
CA ILE A 200 -18.31 -4.25 16.30
C ILE A 200 -17.28 -3.96 17.40
N ALA A 201 -17.65 -3.20 18.44
CA ALA A 201 -16.74 -2.90 19.56
C ALA A 201 -16.35 -4.14 20.39
N LYS A 202 -17.13 -5.21 20.32
CA LYS A 202 -16.87 -6.48 21.02
C LYS A 202 -16.12 -7.50 20.17
N HIS A 203 -16.28 -7.44 18.85
CA HIS A 203 -15.85 -8.51 17.96
C HIS A 203 -15.11 -8.06 16.70
N ASP A 204 -14.74 -6.78 16.61
CA ASP A 204 -14.27 -6.17 15.37
C ASP A 204 -15.34 -6.21 14.25
N PHE A 205 -15.00 -5.63 13.10
CA PHE A 205 -15.82 -5.69 11.90
C PHE A 205 -15.90 -7.12 11.36
N LEU A 206 -17.08 -7.53 10.89
CA LEU A 206 -17.25 -8.78 10.15
C LEU A 206 -16.64 -8.68 8.76
N GLU A 207 -16.79 -7.54 8.10
CA GLU A 207 -16.21 -7.24 6.79
C GLU A 207 -14.74 -6.78 6.91
N PHE A 208 -13.97 -7.47 7.76
CA PHE A 208 -12.58 -7.15 8.06
C PHE A 208 -11.69 -7.22 6.80
N ASN A 209 -10.68 -6.35 6.71
CA ASN A 209 -9.62 -6.39 5.69
C ASN A 209 -10.11 -6.61 4.24
N ALA A 210 -11.37 -6.26 3.94
CA ALA A 210 -12.00 -6.47 2.64
C ALA A 210 -11.78 -5.25 1.75
N ARG A 211 -11.09 -5.48 0.62
CA ARG A 211 -10.58 -4.44 -0.29
C ARG A 211 -11.63 -3.49 -0.89
N PRO A 212 -12.91 -3.87 -1.10
CA PRO A 212 -13.94 -2.89 -1.45
C PRO A 212 -14.71 -2.32 -0.25
N TYR A 213 -14.68 -2.96 0.92
CA TYR A 213 -15.69 -2.75 1.95
C TYR A 213 -15.25 -1.93 3.16
N ALA A 214 -13.94 -1.87 3.45
CA ALA A 214 -13.47 -1.07 4.59
C ALA A 214 -13.90 0.41 4.45
N ARG A 215 -13.85 0.98 3.23
CA ARG A 215 -14.35 2.35 2.99
C ARG A 215 -15.87 2.48 3.15
N LEU A 216 -16.62 1.42 2.84
CA LEU A 216 -18.08 1.39 2.96
C LEU A 216 -18.52 1.34 4.42
N ALA A 217 -17.76 0.67 5.29
CA ALA A 217 -18.01 0.64 6.73
C ALA A 217 -17.58 1.94 7.43
N LEU A 218 -16.45 2.54 7.02
CA LEU A 218 -15.91 3.71 7.72
C LEU A 218 -16.64 5.02 7.42
N HIS A 219 -17.04 5.29 6.17
CA HIS A 219 -17.71 6.55 5.82
C HIS A 219 -19.02 6.77 6.61
N PRO A 220 -19.90 5.78 6.81
CA PRO A 220 -21.01 5.85 7.77
C PRO A 220 -20.62 6.30 9.18
N LEU A 221 -19.52 5.78 9.74
CA LEU A 221 -19.06 6.16 11.08
C LEU A 221 -18.58 7.61 11.12
N TYR A 222 -17.91 8.10 10.08
CA TYR A 222 -17.59 9.53 9.94
C TYR A 222 -18.86 10.38 9.92
N ASN A 223 -19.87 9.97 9.16
CA ASN A 223 -21.15 10.67 9.07
C ASN A 223 -21.88 10.71 10.42
N LEU A 224 -21.94 9.59 11.13
CA LEU A 224 -22.56 9.52 12.46
C LEU A 224 -21.78 10.37 13.48
N HIS A 225 -20.45 10.29 13.49
CA HIS A 225 -19.62 11.09 14.39
C HIS A 225 -19.82 12.61 14.20
N GLU A 226 -19.90 13.04 12.94
CA GLU A 226 -19.97 14.45 12.56
C GLU A 226 -21.39 15.03 12.63
N PHE A 227 -22.40 14.26 12.21
CA PHE A 227 -23.74 14.80 11.91
C PHE A 227 -24.86 14.27 12.82
N ALA A 228 -24.64 13.18 13.58
CA ALA A 228 -25.68 12.71 14.50
C ALA A 228 -25.91 13.72 15.63
N ARG A 229 -27.15 13.92 16.04
CA ARG A 229 -27.50 14.86 17.11
C ARG A 229 -27.42 14.24 18.49
N GLU A 230 -27.75 12.95 18.57
CA GLU A 230 -27.65 12.19 19.82
C GLU A 230 -26.17 12.00 20.19
N PRO A 231 -25.73 12.51 21.37
CA PRO A 231 -24.35 12.37 21.82
C PRO A 231 -23.88 10.92 21.88
N GLU A 232 -24.77 9.99 22.21
CA GLU A 232 -24.51 8.56 22.32
C GLU A 232 -24.13 7.96 20.95
N ILE A 233 -24.82 8.33 19.88
CA ILE A 233 -24.51 7.88 18.50
C ILE A 233 -23.16 8.45 18.04
N ARG A 234 -22.91 9.74 18.29
CA ARG A 234 -21.62 10.37 17.97
C ARG A 234 -20.47 9.71 18.71
N MET A 235 -20.68 9.41 19.99
CA MET A 235 -19.69 8.77 20.85
C MET A 235 -19.42 7.34 20.40
N ALA A 236 -20.45 6.54 20.14
CA ALA A 236 -20.31 5.19 19.60
C ALA A 236 -19.46 5.14 18.32
N ALA A 237 -19.76 6.03 17.37
CA ALA A 237 -18.97 6.15 16.14
C ALA A 237 -17.52 6.57 16.43
N GLN A 238 -17.30 7.50 17.37
CA GLN A 238 -15.95 7.91 17.79
C GLN A 238 -15.15 6.76 18.40
N LEU A 239 -15.75 5.93 19.26
CA LEU A 239 -15.07 4.78 19.87
C LEU A 239 -14.57 3.81 18.79
N LEU A 240 -15.38 3.51 17.78
CA LEU A 240 -15.00 2.62 16.68
C LEU A 240 -13.95 3.24 15.75
N LEU A 241 -14.02 4.55 15.51
CA LEU A 241 -12.98 5.26 14.76
C LEU A 241 -11.65 5.28 15.53
N ASP A 242 -11.66 5.53 16.85
CA ASP A 242 -10.46 5.48 17.70
C ASP A 242 -9.84 4.08 17.70
N TYR A 243 -10.68 3.05 17.88
CA TYR A 243 -10.29 1.64 17.78
C TYR A 243 -9.61 1.34 16.44
N THR A 244 -10.26 1.71 15.33
CA THR A 244 -9.77 1.38 13.98
C THR A 244 -8.46 2.10 13.67
N MET A 245 -8.35 3.39 13.99
CA MET A 245 -7.13 4.15 13.71
C MET A 245 -5.97 3.70 14.60
N MET A 246 -6.25 3.29 15.84
CA MET A 246 -5.23 2.73 16.71
C MET A 246 -4.78 1.34 16.23
N LYS A 247 -5.72 0.46 15.86
CA LYS A 247 -5.42 -0.85 15.25
C LYS A 247 -4.55 -0.66 14.01
N PHE A 248 -4.89 0.28 13.13
CA PHE A 248 -4.09 0.59 11.95
C PHE A 248 -2.70 1.12 12.30
N ALA A 249 -2.58 1.99 13.30
CA ALA A 249 -1.30 2.55 13.73
C ALA A 249 -0.31 1.47 14.23
N VAL A 250 -0.79 0.47 14.98
CA VAL A 250 0.08 -0.62 15.49
C VAL A 250 0.30 -1.73 14.49
N SER A 251 -0.56 -1.83 13.46
CA SER A 251 -0.50 -2.86 12.42
C SER A 251 0.10 -2.39 11.10
N SER A 252 0.53 -1.13 11.01
CA SER A 252 1.14 -0.57 9.81
C SER A 252 2.55 -0.08 10.07
N ASN A 253 3.35 -0.06 9.01
CA ASN A 253 4.69 0.50 9.01
C ASN A 253 4.72 1.70 8.06
N ARG A 254 4.51 2.90 8.63
CA ARG A 254 4.39 4.17 7.90
C ARG A 254 3.24 4.18 6.89
N GLY A 255 2.10 3.66 7.31
CA GLY A 255 0.91 3.54 6.47
C GLY A 255 0.89 2.33 5.54
N ARG A 256 1.97 1.52 5.47
CA ARG A 256 1.99 0.25 4.72
C ARG A 256 1.54 -0.88 5.62
N ARG A 257 0.61 -1.70 5.14
CA ARG A 257 0.12 -2.87 5.87
C ARG A 257 -0.20 -4.00 4.90
N VAL A 258 0.28 -5.19 5.21
CA VAL A 258 -0.23 -6.43 4.64
C VAL A 258 -1.13 -7.05 5.69
N SER A 259 -2.44 -6.94 5.48
CA SER A 259 -3.44 -7.55 6.36
C SER A 259 -3.22 -9.07 6.41
N PRO A 260 -3.20 -9.72 7.59
CA PRO A 260 -2.92 -11.15 7.71
C PRO A 260 -3.95 -12.10 7.07
N PHE A 261 -5.15 -11.63 6.77
CA PHE A 261 -6.16 -12.38 6.03
C PHE A 261 -7.05 -11.43 5.23
N ARG A 262 -7.70 -11.98 4.20
CA ARG A 262 -8.71 -11.29 3.39
C ARG A 262 -10.03 -12.00 3.51
N ARG A 263 -11.11 -11.23 3.65
CA ARG A 263 -12.48 -11.73 3.70
C ARG A 263 -12.95 -12.33 2.37
N LEU A 264 -12.48 -11.77 1.25
CA LEU A 264 -12.82 -12.22 -0.09
C LEU A 264 -11.66 -12.99 -0.71
N GLN A 265 -11.93 -14.20 -1.16
CA GLN A 265 -10.90 -15.11 -1.69
C GLN A 265 -10.26 -14.63 -3.01
N HIS A 266 -11.01 -13.96 -3.90
CA HIS A 266 -10.46 -13.38 -5.14
C HIS A 266 -9.70 -12.05 -4.91
N ARG A 267 -9.62 -11.57 -3.67
CA ARG A 267 -8.94 -10.31 -3.29
C ARG A 267 -7.67 -10.54 -2.48
N ILE A 268 -7.16 -11.77 -2.41
CA ILE A 268 -5.89 -12.11 -1.76
C ILE A 268 -4.71 -11.46 -2.50
N ASN A 269 -3.57 -11.30 -1.84
CA ASN A 269 -2.32 -10.94 -2.51
C ASN A 269 -1.79 -12.18 -3.22
N HIS A 270 -1.53 -12.10 -4.52
CA HIS A 270 -0.79 -13.12 -5.27
C HIS A 270 -0.18 -12.47 -6.52
N GLN A 271 0.90 -13.04 -7.04
CA GLN A 271 1.74 -12.49 -8.10
C GLN A 271 0.99 -11.86 -9.30
N ALA A 272 -0.07 -12.51 -9.79
CA ALA A 272 -0.78 -12.09 -11.00
C ALA A 272 -1.82 -10.98 -10.81
N ASN A 273 -1.99 -10.45 -9.59
CA ASN A 273 -2.98 -9.41 -9.38
C ASN A 273 -2.39 -8.02 -9.11
N TRP A 274 -3.17 -7.04 -9.56
CA TRP A 274 -2.94 -5.61 -9.43
C TRP A 274 -3.16 -5.10 -8.00
N PHE A 275 -3.48 -5.99 -7.06
CA PHE A 275 -3.83 -5.63 -5.68
C PHE A 275 -2.63 -5.60 -4.72
N ASN A 276 -1.45 -6.00 -5.17
CA ASN A 276 -0.31 -6.29 -4.31
C ASN A 276 0.42 -5.07 -3.73
N ASP A 277 0.40 -3.92 -4.40
CA ASP A 277 1.24 -2.79 -3.99
C ASP A 277 0.74 -2.15 -2.67
N LEU A 278 1.67 -1.92 -1.75
CA LEU A 278 1.44 -1.41 -0.39
C LEU A 278 0.82 -0.01 -0.36
N TYR A 279 0.88 0.73 -1.48
CA TYR A 279 0.22 2.04 -1.66
C TYR A 279 -0.76 2.07 -2.85
N ASN A 280 -1.15 0.91 -3.38
CA ASN A 280 -2.13 0.81 -4.46
C ASN A 280 -3.52 1.29 -4.01
N ASP A 281 -4.30 1.87 -4.94
CA ASP A 281 -5.69 2.27 -4.72
C ASP A 281 -6.61 1.09 -4.39
N LEU A 282 -6.22 -0.10 -4.82
CA LEU A 282 -6.93 -1.36 -4.59
C LEU A 282 -6.21 -2.23 -3.54
N GLY A 283 -5.23 -1.65 -2.83
CA GLY A 283 -4.52 -2.21 -1.69
C GLY A 283 -5.37 -2.17 -0.40
N ASP A 284 -4.79 -1.72 0.72
CA ASP A 284 -5.54 -1.52 1.95
C ASP A 284 -6.17 -0.12 1.99
N GLN A 285 -7.49 -0.05 1.81
CA GLN A 285 -8.24 1.20 1.78
C GLN A 285 -8.08 2.05 3.06
N VAL A 286 -7.82 1.43 4.23
CA VAL A 286 -7.63 2.15 5.50
C VAL A 286 -6.35 3.00 5.47
N ALA A 287 -5.37 2.64 4.64
CA ALA A 287 -4.15 3.41 4.48
C ALA A 287 -4.40 4.84 4.00
N GLY A 288 -5.31 5.04 3.03
CA GLY A 288 -5.70 6.37 2.59
C GLY A 288 -6.43 7.17 3.68
N TYR A 289 -7.32 6.52 4.44
CA TYR A 289 -7.98 7.15 5.59
C TYR A 289 -6.98 7.63 6.65
N PHE A 290 -6.02 6.78 7.01
CA PHE A 290 -5.05 7.09 8.05
C PHE A 290 -4.02 8.12 7.57
N MET A 291 -3.53 8.00 6.34
CA MET A 291 -2.54 8.95 5.80
C MET A 291 -3.10 10.33 5.52
N ALA A 292 -4.42 10.50 5.40
CA ALA A 292 -5.03 11.84 5.45
C ALA A 292 -4.62 12.62 6.72
N TYR A 293 -4.42 11.90 7.83
CA TYR A 293 -3.97 12.47 9.10
C TYR A 293 -2.45 12.60 9.19
N THR A 294 -1.70 11.54 8.89
CA THR A 294 -0.24 11.52 9.10
C THR A 294 0.55 12.15 7.96
N GLY A 295 -0.04 12.26 6.77
CA GLY A 295 0.71 12.46 5.53
C GLY A 295 1.54 11.24 5.16
N PHE A 296 2.26 11.36 4.05
CA PHE A 296 3.26 10.39 3.62
C PHE A 296 4.64 10.80 4.14
N ILE A 297 5.42 9.83 4.59
CA ILE A 297 6.78 10.04 5.08
C ILE A 297 7.70 9.10 4.29
N ASP A 298 8.77 9.64 3.71
CA ASP A 298 9.74 8.92 2.85
C ASP A 298 10.71 8.02 3.62
N PRO A 299 11.39 7.03 3.03
CA PRO A 299 12.33 6.12 3.72
C PRO A 299 13.26 6.78 4.75
N GLU A 300 13.68 8.02 4.56
CA GLU A 300 14.56 8.81 5.43
C GLU A 300 13.85 9.41 6.65
N GLY A 301 12.53 9.60 6.59
CA GLY A 301 11.71 10.09 7.71
C GLY A 301 11.23 11.52 7.50
N SER A 302 11.35 12.02 6.27
CA SER A 302 10.93 13.36 5.87
C SER A 302 9.54 13.32 5.23
N PRO A 303 8.78 14.42 5.28
CA PRO A 303 7.49 14.49 4.61
C PRO A 303 7.66 14.39 3.09
N GLY A 304 6.94 13.46 2.46
CA GLY A 304 6.94 13.28 1.01
C GLY A 304 5.59 13.64 0.36
N GLY A 305 5.50 13.51 -0.96
CA GLY A 305 4.26 13.71 -1.70
C GLY A 305 3.20 12.67 -1.33
N PHE A 306 1.95 13.11 -1.17
CA PHE A 306 0.84 12.21 -0.89
C PHE A 306 0.57 11.30 -2.12
N PRO A 307 0.44 9.97 -1.94
CA PRO A 307 0.17 9.05 -3.06
C PRO A 307 -1.16 9.37 -3.77
N PRO A 308 -1.15 9.67 -5.08
CA PRO A 308 -2.36 9.97 -5.84
C PRO A 308 -3.43 8.88 -5.78
N SER A 309 -3.01 7.61 -5.78
CA SER A 309 -3.85 6.41 -5.69
C SER A 309 -4.76 6.41 -4.46
N LEU A 310 -4.33 7.03 -3.36
CA LEU A 310 -5.04 6.96 -2.07
C LEU A 310 -5.95 8.16 -1.83
N THR A 311 -6.05 9.09 -2.79
CA THR A 311 -6.81 10.34 -2.63
C THR A 311 -8.31 10.12 -2.47
N TYR A 312 -8.86 9.04 -3.02
CA TYR A 312 -10.29 8.71 -2.92
C TYR A 312 -10.73 8.51 -1.47
N THR A 313 -10.11 7.58 -0.73
CA THR A 313 -10.45 7.31 0.67
C THR A 313 -9.91 8.38 1.61
N ALA A 314 -8.78 8.99 1.27
CA ALA A 314 -8.23 10.11 2.02
C ALA A 314 -9.17 11.32 2.01
N LEU A 315 -9.85 11.63 0.90
CA LEU A 315 -10.78 12.76 0.83
C LEU A 315 -11.90 12.67 1.89
N ILE A 316 -12.38 11.46 2.17
CA ILE A 316 -13.46 11.22 3.15
C ILE A 316 -13.00 11.62 4.56
N SER A 317 -11.86 11.07 5.01
CA SER A 317 -11.28 11.38 6.34
C SER A 317 -10.69 12.78 6.45
N ALA A 318 -10.03 13.26 5.39
CA ALA A 318 -9.37 14.56 5.34
C ALA A 318 -10.37 15.72 5.49
N SER A 319 -11.56 15.57 4.91
CA SER A 319 -12.62 16.58 4.98
C SER A 319 -13.52 16.45 6.21
N ALA A 320 -13.37 15.38 7.00
CA ALA A 320 -14.16 15.14 8.21
C ALA A 320 -13.58 15.82 9.45
N THR A 321 -14.39 15.97 10.49
CA THR A 321 -14.00 16.61 11.75
C THR A 321 -13.21 15.70 12.70
N TYR A 322 -13.37 14.38 12.58
CA TYR A 322 -12.71 13.39 13.43
C TYR A 322 -11.18 13.45 13.34
N ARG A 323 -10.49 13.26 14.47
CA ARG A 323 -9.02 13.17 14.56
C ARG A 323 -8.60 11.98 15.42
N PRO A 324 -7.63 11.15 14.98
CA PRO A 324 -7.15 10.04 15.78
C PRO A 324 -6.50 10.47 17.12
N PRO A 325 -6.50 9.58 18.13
CA PRO A 325 -5.77 9.79 19.37
C PRO A 325 -4.27 10.09 19.13
N PRO A 326 -3.61 10.92 19.95
CA PRO A 326 -2.18 11.23 19.79
C PRO A 326 -1.29 9.98 19.71
N ALA A 327 -1.62 8.93 20.45
CA ALA A 327 -0.91 7.65 20.43
C ALA A 327 -0.84 7.05 19.01
N ALA A 328 -1.90 7.14 18.22
CA ALA A 328 -1.94 6.59 16.86
C ALA A 328 -0.92 7.27 15.93
N TYR A 329 -0.79 8.61 16.01
CA TYR A 329 0.22 9.34 15.24
C TYR A 329 1.63 8.94 15.65
N ILE A 330 1.87 8.84 16.96
CA ILE A 330 3.20 8.55 17.50
C ILE A 330 3.63 7.13 17.14
N LEU A 331 2.75 6.14 17.29
CA LEU A 331 3.06 4.75 16.98
C LEU A 331 3.31 4.54 15.49
N ALA A 332 2.54 5.18 14.61
CA ALA A 332 2.69 5.02 13.17
C ALA A 332 3.89 5.79 12.58
N MET A 333 4.32 6.88 13.21
CA MET A 333 5.32 7.81 12.63
C MET A 333 6.67 7.78 13.32
N LYS A 334 6.73 7.59 14.65
CA LYS A 334 7.99 7.59 15.38
C LYS A 334 8.70 6.25 15.25
N ARG A 335 10.02 6.32 15.04
CA ARG A 335 10.90 5.16 14.88
C ARG A 335 11.52 4.69 16.18
N ASP A 336 11.57 5.54 17.20
CA ASP A 336 12.20 5.23 18.48
C ASP A 336 11.25 4.55 19.47
N ASN A 337 10.04 4.18 19.04
CA ASN A 337 9.12 3.40 19.84
C ASN A 337 9.74 2.04 20.19
N PRO A 338 9.70 1.62 21.48
CA PRO A 338 10.14 0.30 21.88
C PRO A 338 9.40 -0.80 21.09
N PRO A 339 10.06 -1.93 20.78
CA PRO A 339 9.39 -3.04 20.11
C PRO A 339 8.15 -3.52 20.87
N SER A 340 7.09 -3.82 20.13
CA SER A 340 5.79 -4.21 20.69
C SER A 340 5.13 -5.31 19.88
N LEU A 341 4.29 -6.10 20.54
CA LEU A 341 3.56 -7.23 19.98
C LEU A 341 2.07 -7.06 20.27
N HIS A 342 1.28 -6.89 19.21
CA HIS A 342 -0.17 -6.78 19.30
C HIS A 342 -0.83 -7.97 18.65
N ARG A 343 -1.87 -8.50 19.30
CA ARG A 343 -2.73 -9.55 18.80
C ARG A 343 -4.16 -9.07 18.83
N PHE A 344 -4.90 -9.32 17.75
CA PHE A 344 -6.32 -9.03 17.61
C PHE A 344 -7.04 -10.34 17.35
N TYR A 345 -8.00 -10.69 18.19
CA TYR A 345 -8.84 -11.86 17.99
C TYR A 345 -10.29 -11.41 18.02
N HIS A 346 -11.07 -11.72 16.99
CA HIS A 346 -12.44 -11.20 16.86
C HIS A 346 -13.44 -11.94 17.76
N GLY A 347 -13.07 -13.11 18.28
CA GLY A 347 -13.95 -13.94 19.10
C GLY A 347 -15.15 -14.48 18.33
N THR A 348 -16.06 -15.14 19.05
CA THR A 348 -17.30 -15.67 18.48
C THR A 348 -18.38 -14.58 18.48
N ARG A 349 -18.92 -14.26 17.30
CA ARG A 349 -19.97 -13.24 17.14
C ARG A 349 -21.36 -13.80 17.42
N PRO A 350 -22.36 -12.94 17.74
CA PRO A 350 -23.75 -13.31 17.61
C PRO A 350 -24.07 -13.76 16.18
N ARG A 351 -24.90 -14.79 16.04
CA ARG A 351 -25.42 -15.26 14.75
C ARG A 351 -26.28 -14.17 14.11
N LEU A 352 -26.08 -13.93 12.81
CA LEU A 352 -26.87 -13.00 12.02
C LEU A 352 -28.28 -13.55 11.76
N ARG A 353 -29.25 -12.63 11.61
CA ARG A 353 -30.61 -13.01 11.22
C ARG A 353 -30.60 -13.63 9.83
N GLY A 354 -31.30 -14.74 9.64
CA GLY A 354 -31.34 -15.46 8.36
C GLY A 354 -30.13 -16.37 8.13
N SER A 355 -29.06 -16.27 8.92
CA SER A 355 -27.89 -17.14 8.74
C SER A 355 -28.08 -18.50 9.42
N PRO A 356 -27.68 -19.60 8.76
CA PRO A 356 -27.53 -20.90 9.42
C PRO A 356 -26.31 -20.95 10.36
N ASP A 357 -25.31 -20.07 10.18
CA ASP A 357 -23.98 -20.20 10.77
C ASP A 357 -23.65 -19.13 11.82
N ILE A 358 -22.61 -19.40 12.62
CA ILE A 358 -21.98 -18.40 13.50
C ILE A 358 -20.63 -18.03 12.88
N ALA A 359 -20.38 -16.73 12.72
CA ALA A 359 -19.11 -16.23 12.19
C ALA A 359 -17.93 -16.65 13.09
N GLU A 360 -16.91 -17.24 12.47
CA GLU A 360 -15.65 -17.57 13.14
C GLU A 360 -14.80 -16.32 13.38
N GLY A 361 -14.00 -16.34 14.45
CA GLY A 361 -13.18 -15.21 14.84
C GLY A 361 -11.89 -15.09 14.02
N GLY A 362 -11.67 -13.93 13.39
CA GLY A 362 -10.40 -13.57 12.78
C GLY A 362 -9.27 -13.36 13.78
N LEU A 363 -8.03 -13.58 13.33
CA LEU A 363 -6.82 -13.47 14.15
C LEU A 363 -5.73 -12.70 13.39
N GLU A 364 -5.29 -11.57 13.94
CA GLU A 364 -4.18 -10.76 13.43
C GLU A 364 -3.08 -10.66 14.49
N ILE A 365 -1.82 -10.74 14.09
CA ILE A 365 -0.65 -10.64 14.96
C ILE A 365 0.39 -9.74 14.31
N TYR A 366 0.83 -8.73 15.07
CA TYR A 366 1.78 -7.73 14.60
C TYR A 366 2.91 -7.56 15.59
N TYR A 367 4.16 -7.75 15.14
CA TYR A 367 5.33 -7.38 15.91
C TYR A 367 6.00 -6.17 15.27
N HIS A 368 5.89 -5.02 15.93
CA HIS A 368 6.48 -3.77 15.48
C HIS A 368 7.84 -3.56 16.16
N SER A 369 8.85 -3.23 15.37
CA SER A 369 10.19 -2.83 15.79
C SER A 369 10.50 -1.44 15.19
N PRO A 370 11.45 -0.65 15.74
CA PRO A 370 11.94 0.57 15.10
C PRO A 370 12.22 0.47 13.60
N SER A 371 12.78 -0.66 13.16
CA SER A 371 13.31 -0.82 11.82
C SER A 371 12.44 -1.68 10.89
N PHE A 372 11.45 -2.41 11.41
CA PHE A 372 10.57 -3.28 10.63
C PHE A 372 9.29 -3.64 11.37
N LEU A 373 8.27 -4.06 10.62
CA LEU A 373 7.04 -4.67 11.10
C LEU A 373 6.97 -6.12 10.62
N LEU A 374 6.65 -7.06 11.51
CA LEU A 374 6.22 -8.40 11.13
C LEU A 374 4.69 -8.46 11.24
N SER A 375 4.05 -8.92 10.17
CA SER A 375 2.61 -9.15 10.11
C SER A 375 2.38 -10.63 9.87
N ALA A 376 1.58 -11.27 10.72
CA ALA A 376 1.11 -12.64 10.54
C ALA A 376 -0.28 -12.78 11.15
N GLY A 377 -0.93 -13.92 10.93
CA GLY A 377 -2.32 -14.08 11.27
C GLY A 377 -3.08 -14.67 10.10
N GLY A 378 -4.35 -14.97 10.33
CA GLY A 378 -5.20 -15.50 9.29
C GLY A 378 -5.26 -17.02 9.24
N SER A 379 -6.47 -17.47 9.06
CA SER A 379 -6.88 -18.83 8.77
C SER A 379 -8.02 -18.74 7.77
N PHE A 380 -8.38 -19.84 7.13
CA PHE A 380 -9.72 -19.96 6.59
C PHE A 380 -10.78 -19.73 7.69
N LEU A 381 -11.80 -18.92 7.36
CA LEU A 381 -12.95 -18.63 8.21
C LEU A 381 -14.22 -18.65 7.36
N ASN A 382 -15.29 -19.21 7.90
CA ASN A 382 -16.61 -19.12 7.29
C ASN A 382 -17.07 -17.67 7.09
N SER A 383 -18.15 -17.47 6.33
CA SER A 383 -18.66 -16.13 6.07
C SER A 383 -19.34 -15.48 7.26
N GLY A 384 -20.00 -16.31 8.08
CA GLY A 384 -20.97 -15.85 9.07
C GLY A 384 -22.31 -15.41 8.46
N TYR A 385 -22.40 -15.29 7.14
CA TYR A 385 -23.64 -15.12 6.38
C TYR A 385 -24.30 -16.47 6.08
N GLY A 386 -23.49 -17.52 5.98
CA GLY A 386 -23.87 -18.91 5.79
C GLY A 386 -24.18 -19.24 4.34
N HIS A 387 -24.44 -20.52 4.08
CA HIS A 387 -24.57 -21.05 2.71
C HIS A 387 -23.32 -20.84 1.84
N ASP A 388 -22.14 -20.82 2.46
CA ASP A 388 -20.84 -20.58 1.79
C ASP A 388 -20.58 -21.55 0.63
N GLU A 389 -21.12 -22.77 0.74
CA GLU A 389 -20.97 -23.86 -0.22
C GLU A 389 -22.07 -23.90 -1.32
N ILE A 390 -23.10 -23.05 -1.24
CA ILE A 390 -24.24 -23.08 -2.17
C ILE A 390 -24.05 -22.06 -3.30
N ASP A 391 -23.94 -22.57 -4.53
CA ASP A 391 -23.77 -21.79 -5.75
C ASP A 391 -25.10 -21.15 -6.23
N ILE A 392 -25.10 -19.82 -6.38
CA ILE A 392 -26.09 -19.09 -7.18
C ILE A 392 -25.34 -18.18 -8.16
N GLY A 393 -24.53 -18.82 -9.01
CA GLY A 393 -23.71 -18.24 -10.06
C GLY A 393 -22.26 -18.08 -9.64
N LYS A 394 -21.37 -19.04 -9.97
CA LYS A 394 -19.89 -18.97 -9.92
C LYS A 394 -19.22 -18.38 -8.64
N GLU A 395 -19.95 -18.15 -7.55
CA GLU A 395 -19.52 -17.36 -6.37
C GLU A 395 -19.40 -18.19 -5.08
N ALA A 396 -19.44 -19.53 -5.15
CA ALA A 396 -19.26 -20.39 -3.98
C ALA A 396 -17.92 -20.11 -3.27
N TRP A 397 -17.94 -20.09 -1.94
CA TRP A 397 -16.82 -19.74 -1.05
C TRP A 397 -16.26 -18.32 -1.20
N GLU A 398 -16.78 -17.48 -2.11
CA GLU A 398 -16.18 -16.16 -2.41
C GLU A 398 -16.15 -15.28 -1.17
N GLN A 399 -17.21 -15.40 -0.37
CA GLN A 399 -17.44 -14.69 0.88
C GLN A 399 -16.78 -15.38 2.07
N THR A 400 -15.77 -16.23 1.91
CA THR A 400 -15.01 -16.83 3.02
C THR A 400 -13.60 -16.29 3.07
N SER A 401 -13.03 -16.23 4.29
CA SER A 401 -11.72 -15.60 4.43
C SER A 401 -10.58 -16.55 4.07
N ARG A 402 -9.45 -16.00 3.61
CA ARG A 402 -8.20 -16.74 3.36
C ARG A 402 -7.02 -16.03 4.02
N ALA A 403 -6.14 -16.82 4.64
CA ALA A 403 -4.87 -16.35 5.18
C ALA A 403 -4.02 -15.66 4.08
N GLN A 404 -3.29 -14.62 4.46
CA GLN A 404 -2.32 -13.93 3.61
C GLN A 404 -0.89 -14.33 4.00
N ALA A 405 0.09 -13.78 3.29
CA ALA A 405 1.48 -14.00 3.59
C ALA A 405 1.89 -13.41 4.95
N THR A 406 2.57 -14.22 5.77
CA THR A 406 3.32 -13.71 6.93
C THR A 406 4.50 -12.92 6.41
N THR A 407 4.58 -11.64 6.73
CA THR A 407 5.40 -10.69 5.98
C THR A 407 6.28 -9.85 6.91
N LEU A 408 7.53 -9.64 6.52
CA LEU A 408 8.44 -8.64 7.08
C LEU A 408 8.43 -7.38 6.20
N ILE A 409 8.02 -6.24 6.77
CA ILE A 409 7.95 -4.94 6.10
C ILE A 409 9.01 -4.01 6.70
N PRO A 410 10.07 -3.61 5.97
CA PRO A 410 11.13 -2.74 6.46
C PRO A 410 10.69 -1.26 6.55
N THR A 411 11.10 -0.54 7.59
CA THR A 411 10.69 0.87 7.82
C THR A 411 11.41 1.87 6.90
N GLN A 412 12.67 1.57 6.56
CA GLN A 412 13.57 2.48 5.85
C GLN A 412 13.86 2.07 4.40
N ALA A 413 12.98 1.27 3.80
CA ALA A 413 13.08 0.93 2.38
C ALA A 413 11.72 1.12 1.71
N ASP A 414 11.74 1.58 0.46
CA ASP A 414 10.58 1.56 -0.42
C ASP A 414 10.53 0.20 -1.12
N THR A 415 9.51 -0.59 -0.82
CA THR A 415 9.41 -2.00 -1.20
C THR A 415 8.02 -2.28 -1.74
N ARG A 416 7.94 -2.96 -2.88
CA ARG A 416 6.72 -3.58 -3.38
C ARG A 416 6.50 -4.93 -2.69
N PHE A 417 5.33 -5.53 -2.84
CA PHE A 417 5.02 -6.82 -2.19
C PHE A 417 5.98 -7.95 -2.57
N HIS A 418 6.37 -8.04 -3.84
CA HIS A 418 7.35 -9.04 -4.30
C HIS A 418 8.77 -8.82 -3.74
N ASP A 419 9.09 -7.61 -3.26
CA ASP A 419 10.37 -7.30 -2.60
C ASP A 419 10.43 -7.84 -1.15
N LEU A 420 9.29 -8.17 -0.55
CA LEU A 420 9.18 -8.49 0.88
C LEU A 420 9.61 -9.92 1.17
N ILE A 421 10.35 -10.09 2.28
CA ILE A 421 10.59 -11.40 2.88
C ILE A 421 9.28 -11.87 3.50
N ARG A 422 8.72 -12.96 2.97
CA ARG A 422 7.39 -13.42 3.37
C ARG A 422 7.21 -14.92 3.21
N PHE A 423 6.29 -15.49 3.96
CA PHE A 423 5.86 -16.87 3.84
C PHE A 423 4.47 -16.88 3.22
N GLU A 424 4.34 -17.38 2.00
CA GLU A 424 3.00 -17.58 1.41
C GLU A 424 2.23 -18.64 2.21
N PRO A 425 0.90 -18.50 2.37
CA PRO A 425 0.12 -19.49 3.09
C PRO A 425 0.25 -20.87 2.39
N TYR A 426 0.05 -21.95 3.14
CA TYR A 426 0.00 -23.29 2.58
C TYR A 426 -1.41 -23.86 2.71
N PRO A 427 -2.07 -24.26 1.61
CA PRO A 427 -1.57 -24.20 0.23
C PRO A 427 -1.42 -22.80 -0.38
N ASP A 428 -0.39 -22.64 -1.23
CA ASP A 428 -0.01 -21.39 -1.87
C ASP A 428 -1.08 -20.97 -2.90
N PRO A 429 -1.69 -19.78 -2.78
CA PRO A 429 -2.53 -19.21 -3.83
C PRO A 429 -1.66 -18.72 -4.98
N LEU A 430 -1.07 -19.65 -5.73
CA LEU A 430 -0.22 -19.32 -6.88
C LEU A 430 -0.99 -18.52 -7.94
N VAL A 431 -2.31 -18.71 -8.02
CA VAL A 431 -3.25 -17.97 -8.87
C VAL A 431 -4.48 -17.52 -8.06
N ASP A 432 -5.33 -16.70 -8.68
CA ASP A 432 -6.66 -16.46 -8.11
C ASP A 432 -7.37 -17.82 -7.96
N PRO A 433 -7.83 -18.20 -6.76
CA PRO A 433 -8.57 -19.45 -6.56
C PRO A 433 -9.80 -19.61 -7.46
N TYR A 434 -10.26 -18.55 -8.15
CA TYR A 434 -11.35 -18.59 -9.13
C TYR A 434 -10.88 -18.52 -10.59
N ALA A 435 -9.57 -18.46 -10.84
CA ALA A 435 -9.02 -18.47 -12.20
C ALA A 435 -8.95 -19.87 -12.82
N ASP A 436 -8.90 -20.92 -12.00
CA ASP A 436 -8.88 -22.32 -12.45
C ASP A 436 -10.24 -23.00 -12.22
N ASP A 437 -10.62 -23.80 -13.20
CA ASP A 437 -11.82 -24.63 -13.34
C ASP A 437 -12.99 -24.39 -12.35
N PRO A 438 -14.09 -23.70 -12.76
CA PRO A 438 -15.29 -23.58 -11.94
C PRO A 438 -15.95 -24.94 -11.62
N ASP A 439 -15.51 -26.04 -12.23
CA ASP A 439 -16.00 -27.40 -11.97
C ASP A 439 -15.19 -28.17 -10.89
N ASP A 440 -14.11 -27.61 -10.31
CA ASP A 440 -13.37 -28.20 -9.17
C ASP A 440 -13.45 -27.35 -7.88
N PRO A 441 -14.60 -27.32 -7.18
CA PRO A 441 -14.80 -26.50 -5.99
C PRO A 441 -14.07 -26.99 -4.72
N ASP A 442 -13.27 -28.07 -4.76
CA ASP A 442 -12.87 -28.80 -3.56
C ASP A 442 -11.36 -28.84 -3.21
N THR A 443 -10.46 -28.22 -3.97
CA THR A 443 -9.03 -28.36 -3.68
C THR A 443 -8.46 -27.17 -2.89
N LEU A 444 -8.65 -27.24 -1.55
CA LEU A 444 -7.79 -26.67 -0.49
C LEU A 444 -8.10 -25.27 0.09
N HIS A 445 -9.13 -24.58 -0.40
CA HIS A 445 -9.51 -23.23 0.09
C HIS A 445 -9.74 -23.15 1.60
N ALA A 446 -10.26 -24.23 2.19
CA ALA A 446 -10.70 -24.27 3.59
C ALA A 446 -9.60 -24.54 4.64
N ARG A 447 -8.33 -24.66 4.24
CA ARG A 447 -7.27 -25.23 5.11
C ARG A 447 -6.06 -24.33 5.35
N ALA A 448 -5.94 -23.20 4.66
CA ALA A 448 -4.78 -22.32 4.77
C ALA A 448 -4.71 -21.59 6.12
N VAL A 449 -3.56 -21.66 6.81
CA VAL A 449 -3.25 -20.93 8.05
C VAL A 449 -1.87 -20.31 7.98
N ASN A 450 -1.70 -19.08 8.50
CA ASN A 450 -0.40 -18.39 8.49
C ASN A 450 -0.14 -17.56 9.76
N ILE A 451 0.02 -18.23 10.90
CA ILE A 451 0.06 -17.61 12.24
C ILE A 451 1.43 -17.73 12.94
N GLY A 452 2.51 -17.94 12.19
CA GLY A 452 3.85 -18.16 12.72
C GLY A 452 4.64 -16.87 12.95
N VAL A 453 4.33 -16.13 14.03
CA VAL A 453 5.11 -14.95 14.45
C VAL A 453 5.20 -14.83 15.97
N ASP A 454 6.39 -14.49 16.49
CA ASP A 454 6.57 -13.96 17.85
C ASP A 454 7.90 -13.18 17.95
N ARG A 455 7.85 -11.94 18.45
CA ARG A 455 8.98 -11.07 18.81
C ARG A 455 10.28 -11.24 17.99
N GLY A 456 10.17 -11.02 16.69
CA GLY A 456 11.31 -11.01 15.75
C GLY A 456 11.48 -12.31 14.97
N LEU A 457 10.83 -13.41 15.36
CA LEU A 457 10.83 -14.66 14.62
C LEU A 457 9.51 -14.85 13.87
N ILE A 458 9.61 -15.20 12.59
CA ILE A 458 8.50 -15.73 11.78
C ILE A 458 8.89 -17.11 11.23
N ALA A 459 7.90 -17.98 11.01
CA ALA A 459 8.10 -19.30 10.43
C ALA A 459 6.87 -19.75 9.64
N GLY A 460 7.09 -20.50 8.56
CA GLY A 460 6.01 -20.97 7.70
C GLY A 460 6.51 -21.77 6.50
N ALA A 461 5.61 -21.95 5.53
CA ALA A 461 5.90 -22.54 4.23
C ALA A 461 6.18 -21.46 3.19
N ASN A 462 6.77 -21.88 2.06
CA ASN A 462 6.86 -21.07 0.85
C ASN A 462 7.53 -19.70 1.10
N LEU A 463 8.71 -19.71 1.72
CA LEU A 463 9.49 -18.50 1.97
C LEU A 463 9.91 -17.84 0.63
N ARG A 464 9.41 -16.64 0.39
CA ARG A 464 9.72 -15.74 -0.72
C ARG A 464 10.65 -14.59 -0.25
N PRO A 465 11.44 -13.97 -1.15
CA PRO A 465 11.61 -14.29 -2.57
C PRO A 465 12.21 -15.68 -2.84
N ALA A 466 11.76 -16.35 -3.90
CA ALA A 466 12.21 -17.71 -4.25
C ALA A 466 13.24 -17.72 -5.39
N GLU A 467 14.16 -18.69 -5.35
CA GLU A 467 15.19 -18.87 -6.38
C GLU A 467 14.62 -19.37 -7.72
N LYS A 468 13.43 -19.99 -7.66
CA LYS A 468 12.69 -20.54 -8.80
C LYS A 468 11.23 -20.17 -8.67
N LYS A 469 10.59 -19.89 -9.81
CA LYS A 469 9.16 -19.65 -9.89
C LYS A 469 8.56 -20.27 -11.15
N THR A 470 7.39 -20.90 -10.98
CA THR A 470 6.50 -21.28 -12.07
C THR A 470 5.38 -20.23 -12.16
N ILE A 471 5.16 -19.71 -13.35
CA ILE A 471 4.13 -18.71 -13.67
C ILE A 471 2.94 -19.50 -14.22
N LEU A 472 1.97 -19.82 -13.36
CA LEU A 472 0.86 -20.69 -13.72
C LEU A 472 -0.12 -20.01 -14.68
N GLU A 473 -0.22 -18.68 -14.64
CA GLU A 473 -1.18 -17.91 -15.44
C GLU A 473 -0.81 -17.84 -16.93
N HIS A 474 0.42 -18.23 -17.27
CA HIS A 474 0.95 -18.11 -18.61
C HIS A 474 1.75 -19.35 -19.02
N ALA A 475 1.44 -19.86 -20.20
CA ALA A 475 2.11 -21.02 -20.79
C ALA A 475 2.82 -20.65 -22.10
N THR A 476 3.84 -21.43 -22.45
CA THR A 476 4.58 -21.31 -23.70
C THR A 476 4.90 -22.68 -24.30
N SER A 477 4.71 -22.83 -25.60
CA SER A 477 5.04 -24.08 -26.30
C SER A 477 6.44 -24.06 -26.94
N THR A 478 7.22 -23.01 -26.71
CA THR A 478 8.57 -22.79 -27.29
C THR A 478 9.48 -22.13 -26.25
N SER A 479 10.79 -22.05 -26.49
CA SER A 479 11.68 -21.27 -25.61
C SER A 479 11.22 -19.80 -25.47
N PRO A 480 11.22 -19.21 -24.26
CA PRO A 480 11.13 -17.77 -24.07
C PRO A 480 12.38 -17.04 -24.58
N ALA A 481 12.38 -15.70 -24.48
CA ALA A 481 13.55 -14.85 -24.64
C ALA A 481 13.66 -13.83 -23.51
N LEU A 482 14.89 -13.50 -23.10
CA LEU A 482 15.17 -12.58 -21.99
C LEU A 482 16.14 -11.48 -22.42
N THR A 483 15.92 -10.22 -21.99
CA THR A 483 16.91 -9.14 -22.12
C THR A 483 16.81 -8.12 -21.00
N LEU A 484 17.95 -7.55 -20.59
CA LEU A 484 17.98 -6.34 -19.75
C LEU A 484 17.60 -5.12 -20.61
N HIS A 485 16.64 -4.32 -20.15
CA HIS A 485 16.27 -3.05 -20.77
C HIS A 485 15.83 -2.05 -19.69
N ASN A 486 16.42 -0.85 -19.70
CA ASN A 486 16.13 0.23 -18.75
C ASN A 486 16.11 -0.21 -17.26
N GLY A 487 17.02 -1.11 -16.88
CA GLY A 487 17.14 -1.62 -15.51
C GLY A 487 16.18 -2.77 -15.16
N GLY A 488 15.22 -3.09 -16.02
CA GLY A 488 14.31 -4.24 -15.91
C GLY A 488 14.75 -5.43 -16.76
N LEU A 489 14.45 -6.65 -16.33
CA LEU A 489 14.54 -7.84 -17.18
C LEU A 489 13.20 -8.01 -17.89
N LEU A 490 13.23 -8.08 -19.21
CA LEU A 490 12.07 -8.23 -20.07
C LEU A 490 12.06 -9.65 -20.62
N MET A 491 10.88 -10.25 -20.69
CA MET A 491 10.64 -11.56 -21.26
C MET A 491 9.70 -11.45 -22.45
N ALA A 492 9.96 -12.20 -23.52
CA ALA A 492 9.02 -12.41 -24.61
C ALA A 492 8.79 -13.91 -24.83
N TRP A 493 7.57 -14.30 -25.20
CA TRP A 493 7.24 -15.69 -25.45
C TRP A 493 6.06 -15.82 -26.44
N LYS A 494 5.98 -16.99 -27.06
CA LYS A 494 4.81 -17.48 -27.79
C LYS A 494 3.87 -18.19 -26.83
N GLY A 495 2.57 -17.88 -26.86
CA GLY A 495 1.57 -18.59 -26.04
C GLY A 495 1.47 -20.09 -26.38
N SER A 496 1.11 -20.93 -25.39
CA SER A 496 0.73 -22.32 -25.69
C SER A 496 -0.73 -22.39 -26.18
N GLY A 497 -1.01 -23.28 -27.14
CA GLY A 497 -2.33 -23.43 -27.77
C GLY A 497 -2.76 -22.28 -28.70
N ASN A 498 -1.94 -21.24 -28.88
CA ASN A 498 -2.17 -20.11 -29.79
C ASN A 498 -0.84 -19.55 -30.31
N ASP A 499 -0.89 -18.62 -31.28
CA ASP A 499 0.30 -17.97 -31.85
C ASP A 499 0.52 -16.54 -31.30
N ASN A 500 -0.07 -16.23 -30.14
CA ASN A 500 0.05 -14.90 -29.56
C ASN A 500 1.51 -14.62 -29.16
N LEU A 501 2.01 -13.47 -29.59
CA LEU A 501 3.31 -12.96 -29.20
C LEU A 501 3.15 -12.05 -27.99
N ASN A 502 3.76 -12.42 -26.86
CA ASN A 502 3.62 -11.73 -25.59
C ASN A 502 4.95 -11.14 -25.13
N VAL A 503 4.88 -10.01 -24.42
CA VAL A 503 6.02 -9.38 -23.76
C VAL A 503 5.62 -8.98 -22.33
N ALA A 504 6.50 -9.18 -21.36
CA ALA A 504 6.29 -8.79 -19.97
C ALA A 504 7.61 -8.43 -19.28
N LYS A 505 7.51 -7.79 -18.12
CA LYS A 505 8.66 -7.55 -17.24
C LYS A 505 8.73 -8.66 -16.20
N VAL A 506 9.92 -9.19 -15.94
CA VAL A 506 10.17 -10.16 -14.86
C VAL A 506 10.23 -9.42 -13.53
N GLU A 507 9.45 -9.89 -12.56
CA GLU A 507 9.51 -9.42 -11.17
C GLU A 507 10.60 -10.17 -10.43
N SER A 508 11.74 -9.51 -10.25
CA SER A 508 12.87 -10.00 -9.48
C SER A 508 13.29 -8.97 -8.43
N THR A 509 13.88 -9.44 -7.34
CA THR A 509 14.30 -8.56 -6.25
C THR A 509 15.62 -9.01 -5.62
N THR A 510 16.30 -8.01 -5.05
CA THR A 510 17.48 -8.16 -4.17
C THR A 510 17.41 -7.19 -2.99
N VAL A 511 16.30 -6.46 -2.84
CA VAL A 511 16.21 -5.25 -2.00
C VAL A 511 16.46 -5.57 -0.52
N LEU A 512 15.99 -6.72 -0.05
CA LEU A 512 16.16 -7.18 1.34
C LEU A 512 17.23 -8.26 1.49
N GLY A 513 18.14 -8.36 0.51
CA GLY A 513 19.24 -9.34 0.51
C GLY A 513 18.79 -10.77 0.23
N PHE A 514 17.51 -11.00 -0.06
CA PHE A 514 17.00 -12.23 -0.62
C PHE A 514 16.92 -12.05 -2.13
N GLU A 515 17.65 -12.88 -2.84
CA GLU A 515 17.57 -12.94 -4.28
C GLU A 515 16.44 -13.86 -4.68
N GLY A 516 15.60 -13.39 -5.60
CA GLY A 516 14.55 -14.23 -6.12
C GLY A 516 13.82 -13.64 -7.30
N VAL A 517 13.00 -14.50 -7.88
CA VAL A 517 12.06 -14.21 -8.95
C VAL A 517 10.66 -14.57 -8.46
N GLU A 518 9.73 -13.65 -8.62
CA GLU A 518 8.41 -13.71 -7.98
C GLU A 518 7.26 -13.73 -8.99
N GLY A 519 7.55 -13.54 -10.28
CA GLY A 519 6.55 -13.62 -11.34
C GLY A 519 6.90 -12.72 -12.54
N ILE A 520 5.86 -12.31 -13.26
CA ILE A 520 5.93 -11.33 -14.35
C ILE A 520 4.83 -10.28 -14.17
N GLU A 521 5.11 -9.03 -14.55
CA GLU A 521 4.19 -7.90 -14.50
C GLU A 521 4.04 -7.23 -15.88
N GLY A 522 2.89 -6.58 -16.09
CA GLY A 522 2.66 -5.76 -17.28
C GLY A 522 2.65 -6.55 -18.59
N VAL A 523 2.03 -7.75 -18.58
CA VAL A 523 1.92 -8.59 -19.78
C VAL A 523 1.15 -7.88 -20.87
N VAL A 524 1.75 -7.82 -22.06
CA VAL A 524 1.13 -7.30 -23.29
C VAL A 524 1.16 -8.36 -24.37
N THR A 525 -0.03 -8.70 -24.87
CA THR A 525 -0.19 -9.47 -26.09
C THR A 525 -0.18 -8.54 -27.31
N LEU A 526 0.76 -8.76 -28.21
CA LEU A 526 0.89 -7.98 -29.44
C LEU A 526 -0.15 -8.40 -30.48
N ALA A 527 -0.49 -7.49 -31.39
CA ALA A 527 -1.38 -7.80 -32.52
C ALA A 527 -0.72 -8.71 -33.57
N ASP A 528 0.60 -8.85 -33.52
CA ASP A 528 1.38 -9.75 -34.35
C ASP A 528 1.44 -11.16 -33.74
N ALA A 529 1.64 -12.17 -34.60
CA ALA A 529 1.65 -13.58 -34.21
C ALA A 529 2.93 -14.30 -34.64
N THR A 530 3.31 -15.32 -33.88
CA THR A 530 4.48 -16.18 -34.15
C THR A 530 4.23 -17.64 -33.76
N ASP A 531 4.78 -18.56 -34.54
CA ASP A 531 4.78 -20.01 -34.30
C ASP A 531 6.14 -20.52 -33.77
N ALA A 532 7.11 -19.62 -33.54
CA ALA A 532 8.43 -19.92 -33.01
C ALA A 532 8.81 -18.97 -31.86
N SER A 533 9.91 -19.23 -31.16
CA SER A 533 10.43 -18.33 -30.13
C SER A 533 10.75 -16.94 -30.69
N PRO A 534 10.36 -15.84 -30.01
CA PRO A 534 10.82 -14.49 -30.35
C PRO A 534 12.24 -14.22 -29.87
N ALA A 535 12.83 -13.09 -30.27
CA ALA A 535 14.10 -12.58 -29.75
C ALA A 535 14.01 -11.12 -29.33
N LEU A 536 14.65 -10.77 -28.22
CA LEU A 536 14.69 -9.41 -27.68
C LEU A 536 16.12 -8.87 -27.60
N ALA A 537 16.30 -7.57 -27.79
CA ALA A 537 17.55 -6.88 -27.50
C ALA A 537 17.32 -5.42 -27.10
N SER A 538 18.04 -4.96 -26.07
CA SER A 538 18.11 -3.54 -25.75
C SER A 538 19.23 -2.86 -26.54
N HIS A 539 18.91 -1.77 -27.24
CA HIS A 539 19.87 -1.03 -28.04
C HIS A 539 19.56 0.48 -28.01
N ASN A 540 20.53 1.29 -27.56
CA ASN A 540 20.44 2.76 -27.49
C ASN A 540 19.15 3.28 -26.82
N GLY A 541 18.76 2.67 -25.70
CA GLY A 541 17.59 3.09 -24.91
C GLY A 541 16.25 2.60 -25.46
N ARG A 542 16.24 1.79 -26.54
CA ARG A 542 15.03 1.16 -27.10
C ARG A 542 15.09 -0.36 -26.98
N LEU A 543 13.92 -0.96 -26.82
CA LEU A 543 13.74 -2.40 -26.84
C LEU A 543 13.40 -2.82 -28.28
N PHE A 544 14.10 -3.82 -28.81
CA PHE A 544 13.83 -4.39 -30.12
C PHE A 544 13.33 -5.82 -29.99
N LEU A 545 12.39 -6.18 -30.86
CA LEU A 545 11.78 -7.49 -30.95
C LEU A 545 11.96 -8.02 -32.38
N ALA A 546 12.46 -9.23 -32.50
CA ALA A 546 12.55 -9.98 -33.76
C ALA A 546 11.74 -11.27 -33.66
N TRP A 547 11.01 -11.63 -34.72
CA TRP A 547 10.22 -12.86 -34.73
C TRP A 547 10.03 -13.40 -36.15
N LYS A 548 9.78 -14.71 -36.24
CA LYS A 548 9.26 -15.38 -37.43
C LYS A 548 7.73 -15.24 -37.44
N GLY A 549 7.14 -14.86 -38.57
CA GLY A 549 5.68 -14.73 -38.68
C GLY A 549 4.97 -16.08 -38.52
N SER A 550 3.78 -16.09 -37.91
CA SER A 550 2.94 -17.31 -37.92
C SER A 550 2.44 -17.62 -39.34
N GLY A 551 2.56 -18.88 -39.75
CA GLY A 551 2.07 -19.38 -41.05
C GLY A 551 2.86 -18.87 -42.26
N ASN A 552 3.99 -18.19 -42.04
CA ASN A 552 4.94 -17.78 -43.08
C ASN A 552 6.37 -17.77 -42.52
N ASP A 553 7.37 -17.93 -43.37
CA ASP A 553 8.77 -17.96 -42.91
C ASP A 553 9.42 -16.57 -42.83
N GLN A 554 8.64 -15.49 -42.95
CA GLN A 554 9.21 -14.14 -43.00
C GLN A 554 9.70 -13.69 -41.62
N LEU A 555 10.90 -13.12 -41.60
CA LEU A 555 11.44 -12.47 -40.41
C LEU A 555 10.90 -11.04 -40.28
N ASN A 556 10.60 -10.64 -39.06
CA ASN A 556 10.05 -9.35 -38.72
C ASN A 556 10.88 -8.67 -37.62
N LEU A 557 10.90 -7.34 -37.63
CA LEU A 557 11.48 -6.52 -36.58
C LEU A 557 10.51 -5.42 -36.16
N ALA A 558 10.47 -5.09 -34.88
CA ALA A 558 9.81 -3.91 -34.33
C ALA A 558 10.64 -3.34 -33.17
N TYR A 559 10.33 -2.12 -32.76
CA TYR A 559 10.97 -1.49 -31.61
C TYR A 559 9.94 -0.85 -30.68
N SER A 560 10.34 -0.61 -29.44
CA SER A 560 9.55 0.03 -28.41
C SER A 560 10.40 1.06 -27.65
N ASP A 561 9.82 2.24 -27.41
CA ASP A 561 10.42 3.31 -26.61
C ASP A 561 10.06 3.18 -25.11
N ASP A 562 8.91 2.57 -24.80
CA ASP A 562 8.37 2.39 -23.44
C ASP A 562 8.54 0.96 -22.90
N GLY A 563 9.01 0.03 -23.72
CA GLY A 563 9.14 -1.39 -23.42
C GLY A 563 7.83 -2.19 -23.50
N VAL A 564 6.74 -1.54 -23.90
CA VAL A 564 5.36 -2.08 -23.85
C VAL A 564 4.71 -2.01 -25.23
N THR A 565 4.76 -0.84 -25.86
CA THR A 565 4.17 -0.55 -27.16
C THR A 565 5.21 -0.74 -28.25
N PHE A 566 5.01 -1.74 -29.12
CA PHE A 566 5.88 -1.98 -30.27
C PHE A 566 5.36 -1.31 -31.53
N ILE A 567 6.23 -0.52 -32.17
CA ILE A 567 5.95 0.24 -33.38
C ILE A 567 7.04 0.01 -34.43
N GLY A 568 6.86 0.62 -35.61
CA GLY A 568 7.86 0.61 -36.67
C GLY A 568 8.15 -0.77 -37.26
N LYS A 569 7.14 -1.66 -37.27
CA LYS A 569 7.26 -3.01 -37.81
C LYS A 569 7.87 -3.00 -39.22
N ARG A 570 8.90 -3.82 -39.41
CA ARG A 570 9.58 -4.06 -40.67
C ARG A 570 9.56 -5.55 -41.00
N ILE A 571 8.92 -5.90 -42.11
CA ILE A 571 9.00 -7.24 -42.70
C ILE A 571 10.30 -7.30 -43.51
N LEU A 572 11.13 -8.29 -43.24
CA LEU A 572 12.41 -8.48 -43.92
C LEU A 572 12.24 -9.31 -45.20
N ALA A 573 13.19 -9.19 -46.12
CA ALA A 573 13.21 -9.99 -47.34
C ALA A 573 13.73 -11.42 -47.12
N ASP A 574 14.42 -11.64 -46.00
CA ASP A 574 14.96 -12.92 -45.57
C ASP A 574 13.92 -13.73 -44.78
N SER A 575 14.03 -15.05 -44.91
CA SER A 575 13.13 -16.02 -44.29
C SER A 575 13.89 -17.09 -43.50
N SER A 576 13.20 -17.69 -42.53
CA SER A 576 13.70 -18.76 -41.66
C SER A 576 12.51 -19.62 -41.21
N GLU A 577 12.70 -20.93 -41.10
CA GLU A 577 11.74 -21.82 -40.40
C GLU A 577 11.95 -21.82 -38.88
N HIS A 578 13.07 -21.27 -38.41
CA HIS A 578 13.47 -21.23 -36.99
C HIS A 578 13.47 -19.81 -36.42
N SER A 579 13.52 -19.70 -35.09
CA SER A 579 13.61 -18.42 -34.38
C SER A 579 14.88 -17.63 -34.73
N PRO A 580 14.80 -16.30 -34.86
CA PRO A 580 15.96 -15.43 -35.00
C PRO A 580 16.67 -15.22 -33.65
N ALA A 581 17.89 -14.66 -33.69
CA ALA A 581 18.60 -14.13 -32.53
C ALA A 581 18.97 -12.65 -32.74
N LEU A 582 18.91 -11.85 -31.68
CA LEU A 582 19.11 -10.40 -31.74
C LEU A 582 20.04 -9.92 -30.62
N VAL A 583 21.02 -9.06 -30.93
CA VAL A 583 21.93 -8.52 -29.90
C VAL A 583 22.48 -7.14 -30.26
N SER A 584 22.73 -6.32 -29.25
CA SER A 584 23.49 -5.07 -29.38
C SER A 584 24.99 -5.34 -29.21
N TYR A 585 25.78 -5.00 -30.23
CA TYR A 585 27.22 -5.20 -30.26
C TYR A 585 27.92 -4.01 -30.92
N GLY A 586 28.97 -3.48 -30.28
CA GLY A 586 29.81 -2.43 -30.87
C GLY A 586 29.04 -1.17 -31.31
N GLY A 587 27.98 -0.80 -30.60
CA GLY A 587 27.12 0.34 -30.95
C GLY A 587 26.20 0.11 -32.14
N ARG A 588 26.02 -1.15 -32.59
CA ARG A 588 25.06 -1.55 -33.64
C ARG A 588 24.18 -2.70 -33.16
N LEU A 589 23.03 -2.86 -33.80
CA LEU A 589 22.12 -3.99 -33.58
C LEU A 589 22.38 -5.06 -34.65
N TYR A 590 22.49 -6.32 -34.24
CA TYR A 590 22.75 -7.47 -35.12
C TYR A 590 21.63 -8.48 -35.01
N LEU A 591 21.25 -9.05 -36.15
CA LEU A 591 20.30 -10.15 -36.30
C LEU A 591 21.04 -11.38 -36.84
N ALA A 592 20.80 -12.55 -36.26
CA ALA A 592 21.20 -13.83 -36.82
C ALA A 592 19.99 -14.74 -37.03
N TRP A 593 20.06 -15.59 -38.05
CA TRP A 593 19.02 -16.57 -38.36
C TRP A 593 19.59 -17.73 -39.18
N THR A 594 18.87 -18.85 -39.17
CA THR A 594 19.14 -20.00 -40.03
C THR A 594 18.33 -19.84 -41.30
N GLY A 595 18.98 -19.83 -42.47
CA GLY A 595 18.30 -19.71 -43.75
C GLY A 595 17.50 -20.97 -44.10
N LEU A 596 16.59 -20.87 -45.08
CA LEU A 596 15.87 -22.03 -45.64
C LEU A 596 16.82 -23.04 -46.33
N ASP A 597 18.08 -22.65 -46.55
CA ASP A 597 19.17 -23.49 -47.05
C ASP A 597 20.08 -24.00 -45.92
N GLU A 598 19.61 -23.95 -44.67
CA GLU A 598 20.29 -24.33 -43.43
C GLU A 598 21.53 -23.50 -43.07
N HIS A 599 21.95 -22.54 -43.90
CA HIS A 599 23.15 -21.76 -43.61
C HIS A 599 22.89 -20.73 -42.51
N LEU A 600 23.88 -20.52 -41.64
CA LEU A 600 23.83 -19.47 -40.64
C LEU A 600 24.05 -18.10 -41.29
N ASN A 601 23.20 -17.14 -40.93
CA ASN A 601 23.26 -15.78 -41.43
C ASN A 601 23.45 -14.81 -40.27
N VAL A 602 24.24 -13.76 -40.49
CA VAL A 602 24.38 -12.62 -39.56
C VAL A 602 24.32 -11.32 -40.35
N ALA A 603 23.52 -10.35 -39.92
CA ALA A 603 23.42 -9.05 -40.55
C ALA A 603 23.26 -7.92 -39.54
N LYS A 604 23.60 -6.70 -39.97
CA LYS A 604 23.38 -5.49 -39.17
C LYS A 604 21.99 -4.95 -39.45
N VAL A 605 21.26 -4.59 -38.39
CA VAL A 605 19.99 -3.88 -38.52
C VAL A 605 20.29 -2.41 -38.78
N VAL A 606 19.77 -1.88 -39.87
CA VAL A 606 19.91 -0.46 -40.24
C VAL A 606 18.79 0.32 -39.60
N LEU A 607 19.17 1.30 -38.77
CA LEU A 607 18.26 2.18 -38.05
C LEU A 607 18.43 3.60 -38.57
N PHE A 608 17.32 4.32 -38.76
CA PHE A 608 17.36 5.74 -39.09
C PHE A 608 16.77 6.58 -37.95
N GLY A 609 17.28 7.79 -37.80
CA GLY A 609 16.74 8.82 -36.92
C GLY A 609 16.85 10.17 -37.61
N ASN A 610 15.80 10.99 -37.57
CA ASN A 610 15.82 12.34 -38.12
C ASN A 610 15.78 13.41 -37.01
N THR A 611 16.13 14.64 -37.36
CA THR A 611 16.15 15.78 -36.43
C THR A 611 14.77 16.22 -35.96
N GLU A 612 13.70 15.74 -36.60
CA GLU A 612 12.31 15.98 -36.22
C GLU A 612 11.78 14.92 -35.23
N GLY A 613 12.64 13.97 -34.81
CA GLY A 613 12.30 12.92 -33.85
C GLY A 613 11.75 11.64 -34.46
N GLY A 614 11.65 11.54 -35.79
CA GLY A 614 11.27 10.31 -36.48
C GLY A 614 12.38 9.25 -36.39
N PHE A 615 12.02 8.04 -35.96
CA PHE A 615 12.92 6.91 -35.81
C PHE A 615 12.32 5.64 -36.44
N GLY A 616 13.14 4.76 -37.01
CA GLY A 616 12.64 3.50 -37.57
C GLY A 616 13.69 2.52 -38.06
N ILE A 617 13.21 1.37 -38.53
CA ILE A 617 14.01 0.26 -39.05
C ILE A 617 13.96 0.28 -40.59
N GLU A 618 15.11 0.41 -41.24
CA GLU A 618 15.20 0.46 -42.70
C GLU A 618 15.28 -0.96 -43.31
N GLY A 619 16.03 -1.85 -42.68
CA GLY A 619 16.25 -3.22 -43.15
C GLY A 619 17.54 -3.81 -42.62
N LEU A 620 18.16 -4.70 -43.40
CA LEU A 620 19.44 -5.32 -43.09
C LEU A 620 20.54 -4.84 -44.03
N GLU A 621 21.74 -4.64 -43.50
CA GLU A 621 22.97 -4.41 -44.28
C GLU A 621 24.06 -5.41 -43.92
N ALA A 622 25.04 -5.54 -44.81
CA ALA A 622 26.24 -6.35 -44.58
C ALA A 622 25.92 -7.79 -44.14
N LYS A 623 24.90 -8.41 -44.75
CA LYS A 623 24.54 -9.81 -44.52
C LYS A 623 25.73 -10.72 -44.85
N ILE A 624 26.09 -11.57 -43.90
CA ILE A 624 27.11 -12.61 -44.01
C ILE A 624 26.39 -13.95 -44.00
N VAL A 625 26.71 -14.80 -44.96
CA VAL A 625 26.32 -16.22 -44.98
C VAL A 625 27.55 -17.01 -44.56
N LEU A 626 27.49 -17.71 -43.43
CA LEU A 626 28.59 -18.52 -42.93
C LEU A 626 28.63 -19.86 -43.67
N GLY A 627 29.78 -20.54 -43.67
CA GLY A 627 29.91 -21.89 -44.25
C GLY A 627 29.29 -22.99 -43.39
N ASP A 628 29.00 -22.68 -42.12
CA ASP A 628 28.37 -23.58 -41.15
C ASP A 628 26.86 -23.62 -41.32
N THR A 629 26.28 -24.79 -41.10
CA THR A 629 24.84 -25.06 -41.24
C THR A 629 24.21 -25.54 -39.94
N SER A 630 22.91 -25.30 -39.80
CA SER A 630 22.08 -25.63 -38.65
C SER A 630 20.65 -25.99 -39.09
N GLU A 631 20.00 -26.86 -38.33
CA GLU A 631 18.56 -27.19 -38.44
C GLU A 631 17.77 -26.64 -37.25
N ALA A 632 18.33 -25.63 -36.58
CA ALA A 632 17.78 -24.99 -35.40
C ALA A 632 18.20 -23.51 -35.33
N SER A 633 17.61 -22.77 -34.38
CA SER A 633 17.93 -21.37 -34.13
C SER A 633 19.38 -21.15 -33.68
N PRO A 634 20.06 -20.09 -34.16
CA PRO A 634 21.33 -19.66 -33.60
C PRO A 634 21.12 -18.85 -32.30
N ALA A 635 22.20 -18.64 -31.55
CA ALA A 635 22.24 -17.70 -30.43
C ALA A 635 23.37 -16.66 -30.60
N LEU A 636 23.12 -15.44 -30.15
CA LEU A 636 24.08 -14.33 -30.17
C LEU A 636 24.30 -13.77 -28.77
N ALA A 637 25.54 -13.42 -28.46
CA ALA A 637 25.86 -12.62 -27.28
C ALA A 637 27.00 -11.63 -27.55
N SER A 638 26.91 -10.44 -26.95
CA SER A 638 28.01 -9.49 -26.89
C SER A 638 28.74 -9.67 -25.57
N HIS A 639 30.03 -9.98 -25.62
CA HIS A 639 30.82 -10.23 -24.42
C HIS A 639 32.26 -9.75 -24.61
N ASN A 640 32.77 -8.97 -23.65
CA ASN A 640 34.15 -8.45 -23.64
C ASN A 640 34.61 -7.86 -24.99
N GLY A 641 33.72 -7.08 -25.62
CA GLY A 641 34.01 -6.39 -26.89
C GLY A 641 34.01 -7.29 -28.12
N ARG A 642 33.44 -8.51 -28.04
CA ARG A 642 33.29 -9.44 -29.17
C ARG A 642 31.83 -9.88 -29.33
N LEU A 643 31.48 -10.22 -30.57
CA LEU A 643 30.20 -10.86 -30.92
C LEU A 643 30.40 -12.37 -30.98
N PHE A 644 29.66 -13.12 -30.17
CA PHE A 644 29.67 -14.58 -30.17
C PHE A 644 28.44 -15.11 -30.89
N LEU A 645 28.62 -16.22 -31.62
CA LEU A 645 27.58 -16.98 -32.31
C LEU A 645 27.66 -18.44 -31.87
N ALA A 646 26.57 -18.99 -31.31
CA ALA A 646 26.46 -20.42 -31.02
C ALA A 646 25.34 -21.07 -31.84
N TRP A 647 25.51 -22.35 -32.16
CA TRP A 647 24.54 -23.11 -32.94
C TRP A 647 24.64 -24.63 -32.69
N LYS A 648 23.56 -25.35 -33.05
CA LYS A 648 23.56 -26.80 -33.24
C LYS A 648 24.00 -27.10 -34.68
N GLY A 649 24.91 -28.05 -34.89
CA GLY A 649 25.27 -28.47 -36.25
C GLY A 649 24.10 -29.07 -37.05
N SER A 650 24.11 -28.96 -38.38
CA SER A 650 23.18 -29.72 -39.23
C SER A 650 23.60 -31.19 -39.32
N GLY A 651 22.64 -32.13 -39.24
CA GLY A 651 22.89 -33.57 -39.33
C GLY A 651 23.67 -34.19 -38.16
N ASN A 652 23.98 -33.40 -37.13
CA ASN A 652 24.54 -33.83 -35.86
C ASN A 652 24.00 -32.95 -34.73
N ASP A 653 24.08 -33.41 -33.49
CA ASP A 653 23.58 -32.65 -32.33
C ASP A 653 24.70 -31.87 -31.64
N ASN A 654 25.87 -31.67 -32.27
CA ASN A 654 26.99 -31.01 -31.63
C ASN A 654 26.71 -29.53 -31.43
N LEU A 655 27.08 -29.01 -30.25
CA LEU A 655 27.07 -27.59 -29.95
C LEU A 655 28.36 -26.94 -30.42
N ASN A 656 28.25 -25.80 -31.09
CA ASN A 656 29.37 -25.04 -31.63
C ASN A 656 29.32 -23.59 -31.17
N LEU A 657 30.49 -22.95 -31.10
CA LEU A 657 30.66 -21.54 -30.75
C LEU A 657 31.77 -20.91 -31.59
N SER A 658 31.52 -19.72 -32.12
CA SER A 658 32.51 -18.88 -32.79
C SER A 658 32.42 -17.44 -32.29
N TYR A 659 33.42 -16.61 -32.61
CA TYR A 659 33.40 -15.20 -32.24
C TYR A 659 33.88 -14.29 -33.37
N SER A 660 33.53 -13.02 -33.26
CA SER A 660 33.92 -11.96 -34.19
C SER A 660 34.31 -10.69 -33.45
N ASP A 661 35.44 -10.10 -33.82
CA ASP A 661 35.88 -8.80 -33.29
C ASP A 661 35.22 -7.61 -34.02
N ASN A 662 34.54 -7.83 -35.14
CA ASN A 662 34.01 -6.76 -35.99
C ASN A 662 32.57 -6.99 -36.46
N GLY A 663 31.96 -8.13 -36.12
CA GLY A 663 30.63 -8.54 -36.57
C GLY A 663 30.55 -8.82 -38.07
N ALA A 664 31.69 -9.02 -38.74
CA ALA A 664 31.79 -9.27 -40.19
C ALA A 664 32.55 -10.56 -40.52
N THR A 665 33.54 -10.92 -39.70
CA THR A 665 34.36 -12.13 -39.86
C THR A 665 34.33 -12.94 -38.58
N PHE A 666 33.80 -14.17 -38.66
CA PHE A 666 33.76 -15.13 -37.56
C PHE A 666 34.93 -16.09 -37.64
N HIS A 667 35.49 -16.44 -36.49
CA HIS A 667 36.61 -17.35 -36.35
C HIS A 667 36.65 -17.97 -34.95
N GLY A 668 37.62 -18.85 -34.73
CA GLY A 668 37.83 -19.50 -33.44
C GLY A 668 36.77 -20.56 -33.14
N ASP A 669 36.27 -21.23 -34.17
CA ASP A 669 35.22 -22.24 -34.05
C ASP A 669 35.63 -23.34 -33.07
N MET A 670 34.76 -23.58 -32.09
CA MET A 670 34.92 -24.61 -31.08
C MET A 670 33.68 -25.48 -31.06
N THR A 671 33.87 -26.79 -31.22
CA THR A 671 32.82 -27.80 -31.04
C THR A 671 32.94 -28.40 -29.65
N PHE A 672 31.85 -28.40 -28.89
CA PHE A 672 31.80 -28.98 -27.55
C PHE A 672 31.43 -30.47 -27.60
N PRO A 673 31.86 -31.27 -26.60
CA PRO A 673 31.47 -32.68 -26.49
C PRO A 673 29.99 -32.87 -26.09
N ASP A 674 29.37 -31.83 -25.53
CA ASP A 674 27.95 -31.79 -25.20
C ASP A 674 27.08 -31.60 -26.44
N THR A 675 25.91 -32.25 -26.43
CA THR A 675 24.99 -32.27 -27.57
C THR A 675 23.59 -31.80 -27.21
N SER A 676 22.88 -31.26 -28.20
CA SER A 676 21.51 -30.75 -28.11
C SER A 676 20.79 -31.00 -29.43
N SER A 677 19.52 -31.38 -29.40
CA SER A 677 18.66 -31.44 -30.60
C SER A 677 18.09 -30.06 -30.98
N HIS A 678 18.24 -29.06 -30.12
CA HIS A 678 17.75 -27.68 -30.29
C HIS A 678 18.90 -26.66 -30.29
N GLY A 679 18.58 -25.42 -30.68
CA GLY A 679 19.52 -24.30 -30.59
C GLY A 679 19.92 -23.98 -29.13
N PRO A 680 21.17 -23.57 -28.87
CA PRO A 680 21.58 -23.15 -27.52
C PRO A 680 21.11 -21.72 -27.20
N ALA A 681 21.30 -21.29 -25.95
CA ALA A 681 21.19 -19.89 -25.53
C ALA A 681 22.54 -19.37 -25.02
N LEU A 682 22.80 -18.07 -25.23
CA LEU A 682 24.03 -17.39 -24.81
C LEU A 682 23.72 -16.10 -24.07
N THR A 683 24.44 -15.81 -22.98
CA THR A 683 24.41 -14.48 -22.36
C THR A 683 25.72 -14.12 -21.68
N SER A 684 25.99 -12.83 -21.55
CA SER A 684 27.11 -12.31 -20.76
C SER A 684 26.62 -11.97 -19.36
N HIS A 685 27.29 -12.49 -18.33
CA HIS A 685 26.91 -12.29 -16.94
C HIS A 685 28.15 -12.26 -16.02
N GLY A 686 28.23 -11.30 -15.10
CA GLY A 686 29.32 -11.26 -14.10
C GLY A 686 30.74 -11.27 -14.69
N GLY A 687 30.93 -10.73 -15.91
CA GLY A 687 32.22 -10.75 -16.61
C GLY A 687 32.59 -12.11 -17.24
N ARG A 688 31.65 -13.06 -17.31
CA ARG A 688 31.77 -14.37 -17.97
C ARG A 688 30.72 -14.53 -19.07
N LEU A 689 31.00 -15.41 -20.03
CA LEU A 689 30.04 -15.84 -21.05
C LEU A 689 29.43 -17.17 -20.59
N PHE A 690 28.10 -17.29 -20.66
CA PHE A 690 27.36 -18.49 -20.31
C PHE A 690 26.66 -19.08 -21.52
N LEU A 691 26.65 -20.41 -21.59
CA LEU A 691 25.93 -21.21 -22.57
C LEU A 691 24.89 -22.07 -21.84
N ALA A 692 23.65 -22.10 -22.31
CA ALA A 692 22.63 -23.02 -21.82
C ALA A 692 22.01 -23.82 -22.97
N TRP A 693 21.61 -25.05 -22.69
CA TRP A 693 21.04 -25.95 -23.70
C TRP A 693 20.20 -27.06 -23.07
N LYS A 694 19.31 -27.62 -23.88
CA LYS A 694 18.62 -28.89 -23.62
C LYS A 694 19.50 -30.05 -24.08
N GLY A 695 19.68 -31.08 -23.26
CA GLY A 695 20.49 -32.25 -23.64
C GLY A 695 19.90 -33.01 -24.84
N SER A 696 20.75 -33.61 -25.69
CA SER A 696 20.26 -34.59 -26.68
C SER A 696 20.02 -35.95 -26.00
N GLY A 697 18.89 -36.59 -26.31
CA GLY A 697 18.48 -37.89 -25.76
C GLY A 697 17.99 -37.86 -24.32
N ASN A 698 17.83 -36.68 -23.73
CA ASN A 698 17.15 -36.46 -22.45
C ASN A 698 16.52 -35.06 -22.43
N GLU A 699 15.68 -34.81 -21.44
CA GLU A 699 14.97 -33.53 -21.29
C GLU A 699 15.70 -32.56 -20.34
N ASN A 700 16.93 -32.86 -19.92
CA ASN A 700 17.62 -32.06 -18.90
C ASN A 700 18.06 -30.70 -19.45
N LEU A 701 17.88 -29.68 -18.61
CA LEU A 701 18.42 -28.35 -18.83
C LEU A 701 19.86 -28.25 -18.30
N ASN A 702 20.76 -27.71 -19.12
CA ASN A 702 22.18 -27.58 -18.80
C ASN A 702 22.60 -26.10 -18.90
N VAL A 703 23.50 -25.68 -18.01
CA VAL A 703 24.17 -24.37 -18.07
C VAL A 703 25.66 -24.55 -17.81
N ALA A 704 26.51 -23.88 -18.56
CA ALA A 704 27.96 -23.87 -18.33
C ALA A 704 28.56 -22.51 -18.62
N LYS A 705 29.71 -22.24 -18.00
CA LYS A 705 30.56 -21.09 -18.32
C LYS A 705 31.40 -21.44 -19.54
N VAL A 706 31.54 -20.51 -20.47
CA VAL A 706 32.47 -20.64 -21.59
C VAL A 706 33.86 -20.22 -21.10
N ALA A 707 34.81 -21.16 -21.14
CA ALA A 707 36.21 -20.89 -20.83
C ALA A 707 36.85 -20.12 -22.00
N LEU A 708 37.29 -18.90 -21.72
CA LEU A 708 37.89 -17.99 -22.71
C LEU A 708 39.35 -17.70 -22.34
N LEU A 709 40.24 -17.81 -23.33
CA LEU A 709 41.66 -17.46 -23.17
C LEU A 709 41.95 -16.09 -23.78
N GLY A 710 42.70 -15.26 -23.05
CA GLY A 710 43.37 -14.08 -23.58
C GLY A 710 44.86 -14.11 -23.24
N ASN A 711 45.74 -14.06 -24.23
CA ASN A 711 47.19 -13.99 -23.97
C ASN A 711 47.70 -12.54 -23.93
N THR A 712 48.84 -12.31 -23.28
CA THR A 712 49.46 -10.98 -23.14
C THR A 712 49.94 -10.37 -24.46
N GLY A 713 49.93 -11.14 -25.55
CA GLY A 713 50.21 -10.69 -26.92
C GLY A 713 48.97 -10.32 -27.73
N GLY A 714 47.77 -10.35 -27.14
CA GLY A 714 46.51 -9.97 -27.79
C GLY A 714 45.76 -11.11 -28.49
N GLY A 715 46.22 -12.36 -28.37
CA GLY A 715 45.49 -13.54 -28.88
C GLY A 715 44.29 -13.87 -28.00
N PHE A 716 43.16 -14.21 -28.63
CA PHE A 716 41.91 -14.60 -27.98
C PHE A 716 41.44 -15.97 -28.51
N GLY A 717 40.77 -16.77 -27.69
CA GLY A 717 40.23 -18.06 -28.10
C GLY A 717 39.22 -18.65 -27.13
N ILE A 718 38.49 -19.67 -27.59
CA ILE A 718 37.53 -20.46 -26.80
C ILE A 718 38.22 -21.78 -26.44
N GLU A 719 38.25 -22.15 -25.15
CA GLU A 719 38.92 -23.37 -24.68
C GLU A 719 37.96 -24.53 -24.43
N GLY A 720 36.71 -24.24 -24.07
CA GLY A 720 35.73 -25.27 -23.70
C GLY A 720 34.61 -24.73 -22.82
N LEU A 721 33.94 -25.67 -22.15
CA LEU A 721 32.94 -25.39 -21.12
C LEU A 721 33.50 -25.77 -19.75
N GLU A 722 33.28 -24.91 -18.75
CA GLU A 722 33.65 -25.14 -17.36
C GLU A 722 32.41 -25.03 -16.45
N ASP A 723 32.51 -25.64 -15.25
CA ASP A 723 31.46 -25.61 -14.23
C ASP A 723 30.06 -25.97 -14.75
N LYS A 724 29.96 -26.99 -15.62
CA LYS A 724 28.67 -27.44 -16.16
C LYS A 724 27.72 -27.86 -15.03
N VAL A 725 26.55 -27.25 -15.02
CA VAL A 725 25.42 -27.55 -14.17
C VAL A 725 24.37 -28.31 -14.98
N VAL A 726 23.89 -29.42 -14.42
CA VAL A 726 22.69 -30.13 -14.90
C VAL A 726 21.59 -29.86 -13.89
N LEU A 727 20.50 -29.26 -14.33
CA LEU A 727 19.37 -28.94 -13.47
C LEU A 727 18.51 -30.18 -13.23
N SER A 728 17.80 -30.19 -12.10
CA SER A 728 16.78 -31.21 -11.80
C SER A 728 15.54 -31.08 -12.68
N GLU A 729 15.33 -29.90 -13.24
CA GLU A 729 14.23 -29.55 -14.13
C GLU A 729 14.48 -30.04 -15.55
N THR A 730 13.39 -30.38 -16.22
CA THR A 730 13.38 -30.82 -17.60
C THR A 730 12.53 -29.92 -18.49
N SER A 731 12.78 -29.98 -19.80
CA SER A 731 12.03 -29.30 -20.84
C SER A 731 12.22 -29.99 -22.20
N GLU A 732 11.14 -30.03 -22.99
CA GLU A 732 11.16 -30.39 -24.41
C GLU A 732 11.79 -29.32 -25.30
N GLU A 733 11.80 -28.07 -24.83
CA GLU A 733 12.34 -26.89 -25.53
C GLU A 733 13.66 -26.41 -24.89
N PRO A 734 14.54 -25.70 -25.61
CA PRO A 734 15.76 -25.15 -25.03
C PRO A 734 15.43 -24.04 -24.02
N PRO A 735 16.32 -23.77 -23.05
CA PRO A 735 16.13 -22.67 -22.12
C PRO A 735 16.60 -21.33 -22.71
N ALA A 736 16.13 -20.23 -22.13
CA ALA A 736 16.62 -18.87 -22.39
C ALA A 736 17.52 -18.39 -21.26
N LEU A 737 18.52 -17.56 -21.57
CA LEU A 737 19.39 -16.90 -20.59
C LEU A 737 19.24 -15.39 -20.62
N GLY A 738 19.22 -14.77 -19.44
CA GLY A 738 19.24 -13.32 -19.27
C GLY A 738 20.12 -12.91 -18.10
N SER A 739 20.55 -11.65 -18.07
CA SER A 739 21.35 -11.12 -16.96
C SER A 739 20.84 -9.75 -16.54
N GLN A 740 20.56 -9.57 -15.25
CA GLN A 740 20.12 -8.30 -14.68
C GLN A 740 20.68 -8.17 -13.26
N ASN A 741 21.23 -6.99 -12.91
CA ASN A 741 21.59 -6.61 -11.54
C ASN A 741 22.42 -7.66 -10.77
N GLY A 742 23.38 -8.31 -11.43
CA GLY A 742 24.21 -9.32 -10.78
C GLY A 742 23.54 -10.68 -10.59
N MET A 743 22.35 -10.91 -11.17
CA MET A 743 21.70 -12.21 -11.27
C MET A 743 21.68 -12.71 -12.73
N LEU A 744 22.00 -13.99 -12.91
CA LEU A 744 21.80 -14.80 -14.10
C LEU A 744 20.42 -15.46 -14.02
N PHE A 745 19.63 -15.29 -15.06
CA PHE A 745 18.28 -15.83 -15.19
C PHE A 745 18.26 -16.96 -16.21
N LEU A 746 17.50 -17.99 -15.88
CA LEU A 746 17.11 -19.06 -16.79
C LEU A 746 15.58 -19.06 -16.92
N ALA A 747 15.06 -19.07 -18.14
CA ALA A 747 13.63 -19.26 -18.41
C ALA A 747 13.39 -20.47 -19.31
N TRP A 748 12.30 -21.22 -19.13
CA TRP A 748 11.99 -22.38 -19.97
C TRP A 748 10.50 -22.73 -19.99
N LYS A 749 10.12 -23.60 -20.95
CA LYS A 749 8.81 -24.26 -21.05
C LYS A 749 8.70 -25.38 -20.01
N GLY A 750 7.69 -25.35 -19.16
CA GLY A 750 7.42 -26.44 -18.23
C GLY A 750 6.97 -27.72 -18.92
N GLU A 751 7.20 -28.86 -18.27
CA GLU A 751 6.62 -30.14 -18.67
C GLU A 751 5.11 -30.18 -18.37
N GLY A 752 4.33 -30.91 -19.18
CA GLY A 752 2.89 -31.05 -19.01
C GLY A 752 2.11 -29.85 -19.56
N GLU A 753 1.60 -28.98 -18.69
CA GLU A 753 0.73 -27.84 -19.03
C GLU A 753 1.49 -26.63 -19.62
N ASP A 754 2.73 -26.82 -20.06
CA ASP A 754 3.54 -25.79 -20.74
C ASP A 754 3.78 -24.49 -19.94
N HIS A 755 3.58 -24.50 -18.62
CA HIS A 755 3.73 -23.29 -17.79
C HIS A 755 5.11 -22.65 -17.94
N LEU A 756 5.16 -21.32 -17.93
CA LEU A 756 6.42 -20.58 -17.96
C LEU A 756 7.17 -20.76 -16.64
N ASN A 757 8.47 -21.03 -16.73
CA ASN A 757 9.32 -21.19 -15.56
C ASN A 757 10.50 -20.23 -15.58
N LEU A 758 10.90 -19.76 -14.40
CA LEU A 758 12.05 -18.88 -14.17
C LEU A 758 12.89 -19.39 -13.01
N ARG A 759 14.21 -19.21 -13.11
CA ARG A 759 15.17 -19.48 -12.04
C ARG A 759 16.30 -18.45 -12.05
N VAL A 760 16.84 -18.14 -10.88
CA VAL A 760 17.94 -17.16 -10.71
C VAL A 760 19.16 -17.76 -10.02
N SER A 761 20.33 -17.20 -10.31
CA SER A 761 21.61 -17.51 -9.64
C SER A 761 22.59 -16.35 -9.81
N GLN A 762 23.44 -16.05 -8.83
CA GLN A 762 24.50 -15.04 -8.97
C GLN A 762 25.76 -15.55 -9.66
N ASP A 763 26.12 -16.80 -9.43
CA ASP A 763 27.40 -17.37 -9.88
C ASP A 763 27.23 -18.38 -11.05
N GLY A 764 25.98 -18.63 -11.41
CA GLY A 764 25.55 -19.58 -12.43
C GLY A 764 25.61 -21.03 -11.99
N THR A 765 25.76 -21.31 -10.69
CA THR A 765 25.67 -22.67 -10.15
C THR A 765 24.22 -23.16 -10.05
N PHE A 766 23.27 -22.22 -9.92
CA PHE A 766 21.85 -22.51 -9.64
C PHE A 766 21.63 -23.45 -8.45
N GLN A 767 22.59 -23.57 -7.53
CA GLN A 767 22.48 -24.36 -6.30
C GLN A 767 22.12 -23.47 -5.11
N ALA A 768 21.25 -23.96 -4.23
CA ALA A 768 21.00 -23.32 -2.95
C ALA A 768 22.27 -23.40 -2.08
N LEU A 769 22.75 -22.28 -1.55
CA LEU A 769 24.02 -22.12 -0.81
C LEU A 769 24.06 -22.82 0.58
N GLY A 770 23.21 -23.82 0.81
CA GLY A 770 22.89 -24.36 2.13
C GLY A 770 21.70 -23.63 2.77
N PRO A 771 21.17 -24.13 3.90
CA PRO A 771 19.89 -23.65 4.42
C PRO A 771 19.96 -22.24 5.03
N TRP A 772 21.15 -21.79 5.44
CA TRP A 772 21.32 -20.47 6.06
C TRP A 772 21.44 -19.34 5.02
N LEU A 773 20.56 -18.35 5.13
CA LEU A 773 20.69 -17.07 4.45
C LEU A 773 20.87 -15.98 5.50
N PHE A 774 21.93 -15.17 5.38
CA PHE A 774 22.20 -14.07 6.30
C PHE A 774 22.25 -12.76 5.52
N CYS A 775 21.40 -11.80 5.91
CA CYS A 775 21.31 -10.51 5.22
C CYS A 775 21.71 -9.39 6.18
N ASN A 776 22.77 -8.64 5.81
CA ASN A 776 23.18 -7.45 6.53
C ASN A 776 22.36 -6.25 6.05
N LEU A 777 21.22 -6.03 6.71
CA LEU A 777 20.34 -4.88 6.46
C LEU A 777 20.61 -3.75 7.45
N GLY A 778 21.85 -3.64 7.96
CA GLY A 778 22.20 -2.64 8.98
C GLY A 778 21.94 -1.19 8.54
N HIS A 779 21.99 -0.93 7.22
CA HIS A 779 21.61 0.34 6.61
C HIS A 779 20.10 0.64 6.72
N LEU A 780 19.25 -0.38 6.90
CA LEU A 780 17.83 -0.27 7.20
C LEU A 780 17.53 -0.37 8.71
N GLY A 781 18.54 -0.65 9.53
CA GLY A 781 18.47 -0.72 11.00
C GLY A 781 18.36 -2.13 11.59
N PHE A 782 18.42 -3.21 10.79
CA PHE A 782 18.25 -4.57 11.31
C PHE A 782 19.08 -5.63 10.56
N TYR A 783 19.19 -6.83 11.11
CA TYR A 783 19.80 -7.99 10.47
C TYR A 783 18.78 -9.11 10.35
N VAL A 784 18.98 -9.98 9.35
CA VAL A 784 18.12 -11.14 9.11
C VAL A 784 18.95 -12.42 9.05
N ALA A 785 18.45 -13.46 9.72
CA ALA A 785 18.89 -14.84 9.56
C ALA A 785 17.69 -15.69 9.14
N ALA A 786 17.79 -16.32 7.97
CA ALA A 786 16.80 -17.29 7.49
C ALA A 786 17.39 -18.69 7.49
N TYR A 787 16.57 -19.68 7.82
CA TYR A 787 16.91 -21.08 7.66
C TYR A 787 15.85 -21.74 6.77
N ARG A 788 16.17 -21.88 5.48
CA ARG A 788 15.28 -22.36 4.42
C ARG A 788 15.67 -23.77 4.01
N THR A 789 14.73 -24.72 4.09
CA THR A 789 14.99 -26.12 3.73
C THR A 789 13.96 -26.64 2.73
N PRO A 790 14.31 -27.64 1.89
CA PRO A 790 13.28 -28.47 1.28
C PRO A 790 12.43 -29.15 2.37
N VAL A 791 11.24 -29.61 1.99
CA VAL A 791 10.35 -30.35 2.89
C VAL A 791 10.80 -31.80 2.95
N ALA A 792 10.81 -32.39 4.16
CA ALA A 792 11.04 -33.81 4.33
C ALA A 792 9.77 -34.59 3.97
N ARG A 793 9.93 -35.72 3.26
CA ARG A 793 8.84 -36.56 2.75
C ARG A 793 7.82 -35.79 1.90
N PRO A 794 8.26 -35.07 0.84
CA PRO A 794 7.33 -34.33 -0.03
C PRO A 794 6.28 -35.25 -0.68
N GLU A 795 6.56 -36.54 -0.85
CA GLU A 795 5.61 -37.55 -1.35
C GLU A 795 4.37 -37.76 -0.47
N ASP A 796 4.43 -37.36 0.81
CA ASP A 796 3.30 -37.45 1.75
C ASP A 796 2.39 -36.20 1.69
N LEU A 797 2.73 -35.19 0.89
CA LEU A 797 2.06 -33.89 0.86
C LEU A 797 1.52 -33.59 -0.54
N ASP A 798 0.27 -33.13 -0.60
CA ASP A 798 -0.35 -32.65 -1.84
C ASP A 798 -1.21 -31.41 -1.54
N PRO A 799 -0.84 -30.22 -2.04
CA PRO A 799 0.36 -29.91 -2.82
C PRO A 799 1.62 -29.94 -1.94
N VAL A 800 2.81 -29.99 -2.55
CA VAL A 800 4.07 -29.91 -1.81
C VAL A 800 4.45 -28.44 -1.59
N PRO A 801 4.79 -28.00 -0.36
CA PRO A 801 5.35 -26.66 -0.15
C PRO A 801 6.71 -26.49 -0.85
N ASP A 802 6.98 -25.32 -1.43
CA ASP A 802 8.27 -24.98 -2.06
C ASP A 802 9.44 -25.14 -1.09
N ASN A 803 9.20 -24.78 0.18
CA ASN A 803 10.13 -24.95 1.29
C ASN A 803 9.40 -24.79 2.63
N LEU A 804 10.05 -25.24 3.70
CA LEU A 804 9.73 -24.83 5.06
C LEU A 804 10.89 -24.00 5.58
N ALA A 805 10.60 -22.91 6.28
CA ALA A 805 11.65 -22.04 6.78
C ALA A 805 11.26 -21.28 8.06
N LEU A 806 12.28 -20.72 8.69
CA LEU A 806 12.16 -19.69 9.72
C LEU A 806 12.99 -18.47 9.33
N VAL A 807 12.57 -17.29 9.74
CA VAL A 807 13.29 -16.02 9.56
C VAL A 807 13.30 -15.29 10.89
N TYR A 808 14.48 -14.93 11.37
CA TYR A 808 14.68 -14.12 12.56
C TYR A 808 15.27 -12.76 12.18
N ALA A 809 14.58 -11.69 12.58
CA ALA A 809 14.97 -10.31 12.37
C ALA A 809 15.30 -9.63 13.71
N MET A 810 16.41 -8.91 13.76
CA MET A 810 16.95 -8.26 14.96
C MET A 810 17.46 -6.86 14.66
N GLU A 811 17.18 -5.88 15.52
CA GLU A 811 17.76 -4.53 15.44
C GLU A 811 19.30 -4.58 15.42
N SER A 812 19.92 -3.85 14.48
CA SER A 812 21.37 -3.87 14.24
C SER A 812 22.16 -3.18 15.36
N GLY A 813 21.51 -2.35 16.18
CA GLY A 813 22.15 -1.67 17.31
C GLY A 813 22.59 -2.60 18.45
N GLY A 814 22.10 -3.85 18.49
CA GLY A 814 22.38 -4.79 19.59
C GLY A 814 23.72 -5.53 19.51
N MET A 815 24.27 -5.73 18.32
CA MET A 815 25.57 -6.38 18.07
C MET A 815 26.01 -6.14 16.62
N ASP A 816 27.26 -6.45 16.27
CA ASP A 816 27.72 -6.43 14.87
C ASP A 816 27.25 -7.66 14.08
N PHE A 817 27.22 -7.54 12.75
CA PHE A 817 26.69 -8.58 11.86
C PHE A 817 27.47 -9.90 11.90
N ASP A 818 28.81 -9.86 12.03
CA ASP A 818 29.62 -11.08 12.07
C ASP A 818 29.34 -11.86 13.35
N ARG A 819 29.22 -11.18 14.48
CA ARG A 819 28.82 -11.78 15.75
C ARG A 819 27.40 -12.34 15.69
N PHE A 820 26.46 -11.61 15.08
CA PHE A 820 25.09 -12.08 14.84
C PHE A 820 25.10 -13.41 14.08
N ARG A 821 25.82 -13.49 12.96
CA ARG A 821 25.93 -14.69 12.14
C ARG A 821 26.56 -15.86 12.90
N ILE A 822 27.74 -15.66 13.49
CA ILE A 822 28.50 -16.72 14.18
C ILE A 822 27.70 -17.26 15.37
N ALA A 823 27.10 -16.39 16.18
CA ALA A 823 26.30 -16.79 17.33
C ALA A 823 25.05 -17.56 16.90
N THR A 824 24.32 -17.07 15.88
CA THR A 824 23.11 -17.74 15.38
C THR A 824 23.42 -19.14 14.88
N MET A 825 24.47 -19.32 14.09
CA MET A 825 24.88 -20.66 13.62
C MET A 825 25.30 -21.57 14.78
N GLY A 826 26.09 -21.06 15.73
CA GLY A 826 26.59 -21.84 16.87
C GLY A 826 25.48 -22.33 17.80
N LEU A 827 24.44 -21.52 18.02
CA LEU A 827 23.32 -21.84 18.91
C LEU A 827 22.29 -22.81 18.29
N ASN A 828 22.36 -23.04 16.98
CA ASN A 828 21.34 -23.79 16.22
C ASN A 828 21.93 -24.94 15.37
N GLN A 829 23.04 -25.54 15.82
CA GLN A 829 23.67 -26.69 15.12
C GLN A 829 22.78 -27.94 15.02
N GLY A 830 21.69 -28.00 15.79
CA GLY A 830 20.76 -29.14 15.81
C GLY A 830 19.58 -29.03 14.84
N LEU A 831 19.46 -27.97 14.04
CA LEU A 831 18.41 -27.87 13.02
C LEU A 831 18.65 -28.90 11.89
N PRO A 832 17.61 -29.58 11.39
CA PRO A 832 17.75 -30.60 10.35
C PRO A 832 18.03 -29.97 8.98
N ALA A 833 18.50 -30.79 8.02
CA ALA A 833 18.69 -30.35 6.63
C ALA A 833 17.37 -30.20 5.85
N ALA A 834 16.29 -30.82 6.35
CA ALA A 834 14.93 -30.71 5.84
C ALA A 834 13.95 -30.73 7.03
N PHE A 835 13.08 -29.73 7.13
CA PHE A 835 12.01 -29.73 8.12
C PHE A 835 10.88 -30.68 7.70
N GLU A 836 10.29 -31.35 8.68
CA GLU A 836 9.12 -32.20 8.50
C GLU A 836 7.84 -31.38 8.68
N TYR A 837 6.88 -31.57 7.78
CA TYR A 837 5.51 -31.16 8.03
C TYR A 837 4.98 -31.93 9.25
N GLY A 838 4.39 -31.25 10.23
CA GLY A 838 4.10 -31.85 11.53
C GLY A 838 5.18 -31.62 12.61
N GLY A 839 6.39 -31.24 12.20
CA GLY A 839 7.57 -31.24 13.06
C GLY A 839 7.62 -30.12 14.11
N HIS A 840 8.22 -30.42 15.26
CA HIS A 840 8.49 -29.46 16.33
C HIS A 840 9.99 -29.20 16.45
N TYR A 841 10.37 -27.93 16.48
CA TYR A 841 11.76 -27.49 16.53
C TYR A 841 11.95 -26.37 17.53
N GLN A 842 13.21 -26.09 17.88
CA GLN A 842 13.58 -24.96 18.72
C GLN A 842 14.60 -24.09 17.99
N PHE A 843 14.41 -22.77 18.05
CA PHE A 843 15.37 -21.78 17.58
C PHE A 843 15.89 -20.95 18.76
N ASN A 844 17.21 -20.81 18.86
CA ASN A 844 17.88 -20.01 19.88
C ASN A 844 18.48 -18.77 19.21
N ALA A 845 17.93 -17.60 19.51
CA ALA A 845 18.36 -16.33 18.95
C ALA A 845 19.66 -15.83 19.60
N PRO A 846 20.48 -15.07 18.86
CA PRO A 846 21.75 -14.54 19.36
C PRO A 846 21.59 -13.49 20.47
N ASP A 847 20.39 -12.94 20.67
CA ASP A 847 20.03 -12.01 21.74
C ASP A 847 19.45 -12.69 22.99
N GLY A 848 19.50 -14.04 23.05
CA GLY A 848 19.08 -14.83 24.21
C GLY A 848 17.60 -15.24 24.22
N LYS A 849 16.82 -14.86 23.21
CA LYS A 849 15.46 -15.40 23.02
C LYS A 849 15.49 -16.85 22.55
N ARG A 850 14.50 -17.64 22.94
CA ARG A 850 14.33 -19.05 22.60
C ARG A 850 12.89 -19.26 22.15
N PHE A 851 12.72 -19.94 21.04
CA PHE A 851 11.42 -20.13 20.42
C PHE A 851 11.15 -21.60 20.17
N ALA A 852 9.96 -22.07 20.53
CA ALA A 852 9.42 -23.31 20.01
C ALA A 852 8.70 -23.02 18.69
N ILE A 853 8.90 -23.89 17.70
CA ILE A 853 8.36 -23.76 16.35
C ILE A 853 7.62 -25.04 16.01
N TRP A 854 6.46 -24.90 15.37
CA TRP A 854 5.65 -26.02 14.92
C TRP A 854 5.17 -25.85 13.48
N PHE A 855 5.59 -26.75 12.60
CA PHE A 855 5.26 -26.73 11.16
C PHE A 855 4.04 -27.59 10.81
N VAL A 856 2.93 -27.41 11.52
CA VAL A 856 1.59 -27.84 11.06
C VAL A 856 0.90 -26.59 10.57
N LEU A 857 0.62 -26.50 9.27
CA LEU A 857 0.10 -25.27 8.64
C LEU A 857 -1.34 -25.42 8.15
N THR A 858 -1.81 -26.66 8.07
CA THR A 858 -3.20 -27.03 7.86
C THR A 858 -3.69 -27.66 9.15
N GLU A 859 -4.96 -27.45 9.49
CA GLU A 859 -5.59 -27.98 10.70
C GLU A 859 -5.13 -27.26 12.00
N LEU A 860 -6.03 -27.11 12.98
CA LEU A 860 -5.83 -26.36 14.23
C LEU A 860 -5.65 -24.84 14.07
N LYS A 861 -6.73 -24.17 13.64
CA LYS A 861 -6.78 -22.73 13.26
C LYS A 861 -6.15 -21.75 14.27
N TYR A 862 -6.27 -22.02 15.57
CA TYR A 862 -5.88 -21.08 16.63
C TYR A 862 -4.67 -21.50 17.45
N THR A 863 -3.92 -22.54 17.05
CA THR A 863 -2.74 -22.94 17.81
C THR A 863 -1.49 -22.21 17.32
N ALA A 864 -0.78 -21.52 18.22
CA ALA A 864 0.42 -20.75 17.86
C ALA A 864 1.51 -21.62 17.21
N ARG A 865 2.06 -21.18 16.08
CA ARG A 865 3.16 -21.89 15.38
C ARG A 865 4.54 -21.47 15.86
N VAL A 866 4.64 -20.29 16.46
CA VAL A 866 5.86 -19.77 17.07
C VAL A 866 5.52 -19.34 18.50
N VAL A 867 6.26 -19.85 19.47
CA VAL A 867 6.03 -19.55 20.89
C VAL A 867 7.37 -19.16 21.52
N ASN A 868 7.44 -17.94 22.08
CA ASN A 868 8.61 -17.47 22.80
C ASN A 868 8.68 -18.12 24.20
N LEU A 869 9.68 -18.98 24.39
CA LEU A 869 9.91 -19.76 25.62
C LEU A 869 10.51 -18.92 26.76
N ASN A 870 10.88 -17.67 26.51
CA ASN A 870 11.29 -16.74 27.57
C ASN A 870 10.09 -16.02 28.19
N ASP A 871 8.93 -16.00 27.53
CA ASP A 871 7.72 -15.35 28.04
C ASP A 871 6.96 -16.30 28.99
N GLN A 872 6.78 -15.88 30.24
CA GLN A 872 6.04 -16.65 31.23
C GLN A 872 4.52 -16.67 30.96
N HIS A 873 4.04 -15.77 30.11
CA HIS A 873 2.64 -15.69 29.68
C HIS A 873 2.45 -16.11 28.22
N ALA A 874 3.37 -16.93 27.68
CA ALA A 874 3.28 -17.40 26.32
C ALA A 874 1.95 -18.13 26.06
N ILE A 875 1.21 -17.68 25.05
CA ILE A 875 -0.12 -18.18 24.72
C ILE A 875 0.01 -19.23 23.61
N GLY A 876 -0.22 -20.50 23.94
CA GLY A 876 -0.24 -21.59 22.97
C GLY A 876 -1.57 -21.72 22.22
N ASP A 877 -2.69 -21.40 22.86
CA ASP A 877 -4.03 -21.40 22.27
C ASP A 877 -4.55 -19.96 22.12
N LEU A 878 -4.62 -19.49 20.87
CA LEU A 878 -4.93 -18.10 20.54
C LEU A 878 -6.43 -17.81 20.59
N ASN A 879 -7.30 -18.82 20.69
CA ASN A 879 -8.75 -18.58 20.82
C ASN A 879 -9.16 -18.05 22.21
N THR A 880 -8.23 -18.04 23.18
CA THR A 880 -8.45 -17.50 24.53
C THR A 880 -8.08 -16.02 24.63
N LEU A 881 -7.63 -15.42 23.53
CA LEU A 881 -7.23 -14.02 23.51
C LEU A 881 -8.44 -13.10 23.78
N PRO A 882 -8.23 -11.96 24.43
CA PRO A 882 -9.21 -10.87 24.40
C PRO A 882 -9.30 -10.27 22.99
N LEU A 883 -10.23 -9.32 22.76
CA LEU A 883 -10.33 -8.62 21.47
C LEU A 883 -8.98 -8.03 21.04
N VAL A 884 -8.28 -7.38 21.97
CA VAL A 884 -6.91 -6.90 21.76
C VAL A 884 -6.00 -7.26 22.93
N SER A 885 -4.80 -7.75 22.62
CA SER A 885 -3.71 -7.96 23.57
C SER A 885 -2.41 -7.38 23.03
N GLY A 886 -1.89 -6.31 23.65
CA GLY A 886 -0.58 -5.74 23.31
C GLY A 886 -0.15 -4.62 24.24
N GLU A 887 1.07 -4.09 24.05
CA GLU A 887 1.67 -3.09 24.94
C GLU A 887 0.96 -1.73 24.88
N TYR A 888 0.47 -1.34 23.70
CA TYR A 888 -0.16 -0.04 23.47
C TYR A 888 -1.68 -0.09 23.32
N MET A 889 -2.27 -1.28 23.28
CA MET A 889 -3.71 -1.46 23.14
C MET A 889 -4.12 -2.78 23.78
N VAL A 890 -5.12 -2.76 24.65
CA VAL A 890 -5.56 -3.96 25.37
C VAL A 890 -7.06 -3.93 25.66
N SER A 891 -7.69 -5.10 25.67
CA SER A 891 -9.10 -5.26 26.07
C SER A 891 -9.16 -6.03 27.39
N PRO A 892 -9.08 -5.35 28.55
CA PRO A 892 -8.99 -6.00 29.86
C PRO A 892 -10.24 -6.80 30.23
N GLY A 893 -11.39 -6.49 29.63
CA GLY A 893 -12.65 -7.23 29.78
C GLY A 893 -12.89 -8.30 28.70
N GLY A 894 -11.87 -8.73 27.95
CA GLY A 894 -12.06 -9.70 26.87
C GLY A 894 -12.87 -9.12 25.70
N HIS A 895 -14.07 -9.65 25.48
CA HIS A 895 -15.01 -9.25 24.42
C HIS A 895 -16.22 -8.46 24.96
N GLU A 896 -16.09 -7.82 26.13
CA GLU A 896 -17.19 -7.05 26.73
C GLU A 896 -17.38 -5.66 26.11
N GLY A 897 -16.46 -5.18 25.27
CA GLY A 897 -16.49 -3.84 24.66
C GLY A 897 -15.72 -2.78 25.46
N LEU A 898 -14.71 -3.19 26.23
CA LEU A 898 -13.81 -2.31 26.97
C LEU A 898 -12.40 -2.37 26.37
N ILE A 899 -11.86 -1.23 25.94
CA ILE A 899 -10.55 -1.13 25.28
C ILE A 899 -9.76 0.02 25.88
N GLU A 900 -8.49 -0.23 26.22
CA GLU A 900 -7.53 0.79 26.66
C GLU A 900 -6.54 1.08 25.53
N ILE A 901 -6.37 2.36 25.20
CA ILE A 901 -5.32 2.85 24.29
C ILE A 901 -4.24 3.52 25.14
N ARG A 902 -3.02 2.98 25.08
CA ARG A 902 -1.88 3.47 25.84
C ARG A 902 -0.92 4.22 24.93
N HIS A 903 -0.34 5.27 25.48
CA HIS A 903 0.60 6.11 24.80
C HIS A 903 2.04 5.78 25.24
N PRO A 904 3.03 5.67 24.33
CA PRO A 904 4.39 5.22 24.68
C PRO A 904 5.09 6.00 25.80
N GLY A 905 4.78 7.28 25.99
CA GLY A 905 5.34 8.11 27.06
C GLY A 905 4.45 8.31 28.30
N CYS A 906 3.27 7.69 28.37
CA CYS A 906 2.34 7.82 29.50
C CYS A 906 1.43 6.57 29.57
N THR A 907 2.04 5.40 29.72
CA THR A 907 1.37 4.11 29.59
C THR A 907 0.35 3.81 30.68
N ASP A 908 0.52 4.42 31.86
CA ASP A 908 -0.32 4.17 33.05
C ASP A 908 -1.62 4.99 33.06
N VAL A 909 -1.79 5.89 32.10
CA VAL A 909 -2.98 6.75 31.95
C VAL A 909 -3.59 6.52 30.56
N PRO A 910 -4.26 5.38 30.32
CA PRO A 910 -4.82 5.07 29.01
C PRO A 910 -6.01 5.97 28.67
N VAL A 911 -6.27 6.16 27.38
CA VAL A 911 -7.61 6.53 26.89
C VAL A 911 -8.47 5.27 27.00
N VAL A 912 -9.63 5.35 27.64
CA VAL A 912 -10.54 4.22 27.82
C VAL A 912 -11.74 4.37 26.91
N LEU A 913 -11.96 3.36 26.07
CA LEU A 913 -13.15 3.19 25.24
C LEU A 913 -14.06 2.18 25.94
N ASP A 914 -15.13 2.64 26.58
CA ASP A 914 -16.09 1.80 27.28
C ASP A 914 -17.42 1.75 26.52
N TYR A 915 -17.64 0.64 25.82
CA TYR A 915 -18.86 0.33 25.12
C TYR A 915 -19.56 -0.90 25.70
N ARG A 916 -19.38 -1.20 27.00
CA ARG A 916 -20.07 -2.33 27.66
C ARG A 916 -21.58 -2.14 27.72
N ASN A 917 -22.04 -0.89 27.83
CA ASN A 917 -23.45 -0.51 27.79
C ASN A 917 -23.78 0.16 26.44
N ALA A 918 -24.66 -0.45 25.65
CA ALA A 918 -25.02 0.04 24.32
C ALA A 918 -25.65 1.43 24.36
N GLU A 919 -26.46 1.74 25.39
CA GLU A 919 -27.15 3.02 25.54
C GLU A 919 -26.26 4.11 26.16
N ARG A 920 -25.06 3.76 26.64
CA ARG A 920 -24.15 4.69 27.30
C ARG A 920 -22.69 4.45 26.90
N PRO A 921 -22.34 4.54 25.59
CA PRO A 921 -20.95 4.52 25.18
C PRO A 921 -20.20 5.69 25.82
N ALA A 922 -19.00 5.42 26.35
CA ALA A 922 -18.19 6.42 27.04
C ALA A 922 -16.74 6.36 26.58
N ARG A 923 -16.14 7.55 26.49
CA ARG A 923 -14.73 7.74 26.18
C ARG A 923 -14.08 8.56 27.28
N ASP A 924 -13.24 7.92 28.09
CA ASP A 924 -12.45 8.63 29.08
C ASP A 924 -11.09 9.00 28.47
N ASP A 925 -10.91 10.29 28.19
CA ASP A 925 -9.65 10.83 27.66
C ASP A 925 -8.59 10.95 28.77
N ASN A 926 -7.31 10.88 28.40
CA ASN A 926 -6.17 11.04 29.30
C ASN A 926 -5.47 12.40 29.15
N ARG A 927 -6.06 13.33 28.40
CA ARG A 927 -5.45 14.61 28.04
C ARG A 927 -4.99 15.48 29.22
N SER A 928 -5.65 15.39 30.38
CA SER A 928 -5.23 16.08 31.61
C SER A 928 -3.92 15.52 32.18
N ASP A 929 -3.73 14.21 32.07
CA ASP A 929 -2.65 13.47 32.70
C ASP A 929 -1.48 13.21 31.73
N CYS A 930 -1.75 13.25 30.42
CA CYS A 930 -0.78 13.12 29.35
C CYS A 930 -0.83 14.32 28.39
N THR A 931 -0.36 15.48 28.84
CA THR A 931 -0.49 16.77 28.13
C THR A 931 0.54 16.98 27.01
N GLU A 932 1.75 16.41 27.11
CA GLU A 932 2.86 16.69 26.18
C GLU A 932 2.51 16.50 24.69
N PRO A 933 1.83 15.42 24.26
CA PRO A 933 1.48 15.23 22.85
C PRO A 933 0.57 16.34 22.31
N TRP A 934 -0.24 16.95 23.17
CA TRP A 934 -1.12 18.05 22.81
C TRP A 934 -0.39 19.39 22.78
N ILE A 935 0.60 19.59 23.67
CA ILE A 935 1.52 20.73 23.63
C ILE A 935 2.30 20.72 22.31
N ASP A 936 2.80 19.57 21.88
CA ASP A 936 3.51 19.40 20.61
C ASP A 936 2.63 19.76 19.41
N ARG A 937 1.36 19.34 19.41
CA ARG A 937 0.37 19.73 18.39
C ARG A 937 0.15 21.24 18.36
N ALA A 938 0.01 21.89 19.51
CA ALA A 938 -0.18 23.34 19.60
C ALA A 938 1.03 24.11 19.04
N ARG A 939 2.25 23.70 19.43
CA ARG A 939 3.50 24.27 18.91
C ARG A 939 3.63 24.09 17.40
N ALA A 940 3.30 22.90 16.90
CA ALA A 940 3.35 22.60 15.49
C ALA A 940 2.37 23.49 14.68
N LEU A 941 1.16 23.74 15.20
CA LEU A 941 0.20 24.67 14.58
C LEU A 941 0.73 26.11 14.51
N PHE A 942 1.34 26.62 15.59
CA PHE A 942 1.99 27.95 15.55
C PHE A 942 3.16 28.03 14.57
N ALA A 943 3.92 26.92 14.44
CA ALA A 943 5.06 26.82 13.53
C ALA A 943 4.60 26.77 12.07
N ILE A 944 3.62 25.93 11.73
CA ILE A 944 3.14 25.83 10.34
C ILE A 944 2.39 27.08 9.90
N ALA A 945 1.64 27.73 10.81
CA ALA A 945 1.02 29.03 10.53
C ALA A 945 2.07 30.07 10.11
N LYS A 946 3.27 30.01 10.70
CA LYS A 946 4.41 30.85 10.29
C LYS A 946 4.85 30.58 8.87
N ALA A 947 5.05 29.30 8.55
CA ALA A 947 5.59 28.91 7.27
C ALA A 947 4.64 29.30 6.14
N PHE A 948 3.33 29.08 6.31
CA PHE A 948 2.32 29.51 5.35
C PHE A 948 2.33 31.02 5.12
N ASP A 949 2.38 31.81 6.19
CA ASP A 949 2.50 33.27 6.11
C ASP A 949 3.75 33.72 5.33
N GLU A 950 4.89 33.05 5.53
CA GLU A 950 6.15 33.33 4.83
C GLU A 950 6.11 32.92 3.34
N GLN A 951 5.27 31.95 3.00
CA GLN A 951 5.02 31.48 1.63
C GLN A 951 3.89 32.25 0.91
N GLY A 952 3.19 33.16 1.62
CA GLY A 952 2.05 33.90 1.08
C GLY A 952 0.73 33.13 1.10
N GLU A 953 0.68 31.98 1.78
CA GLU A 953 -0.51 31.13 1.94
C GLU A 953 -1.36 31.58 3.14
N PHE A 954 -1.73 32.86 3.18
CA PHE A 954 -2.32 33.50 4.37
C PHE A 954 -3.62 32.84 4.87
N THR A 955 -4.40 32.21 3.99
CA THR A 955 -5.64 31.50 4.38
C THR A 955 -5.33 30.26 5.23
N ASP A 956 -4.37 29.45 4.79
CA ASP A 956 -3.94 28.25 5.53
C ASP A 956 -3.18 28.65 6.80
N GLY A 957 -2.37 29.71 6.73
CA GLY A 957 -1.69 30.31 7.88
C GLY A 957 -2.66 30.78 8.98
N ARG A 958 -3.71 31.51 8.59
CA ARG A 958 -4.76 31.96 9.52
C ARG A 958 -5.53 30.79 10.13
N THR A 959 -5.87 29.78 9.33
CA THR A 959 -6.58 28.59 9.79
C THR A 959 -5.76 27.84 10.86
N ALA A 960 -4.48 27.59 10.58
CA ALA A 960 -3.59 26.94 11.53
C ALA A 960 -3.39 27.76 12.82
N LEU A 961 -3.33 29.09 12.71
CA LEU A 961 -3.23 29.98 13.87
C LEU A 961 -4.48 29.92 14.77
N VAL A 962 -5.68 29.92 14.18
CA VAL A 962 -6.94 29.78 14.92
C VAL A 962 -6.99 28.46 15.68
N ASP A 963 -6.63 27.35 15.02
CA ASP A 963 -6.53 26.05 15.67
C ASP A 963 -5.50 26.05 16.81
N ALA A 964 -4.35 26.72 16.62
CA ALA A 964 -3.32 26.84 17.63
C ALA A 964 -3.84 27.55 18.88
N VAL A 965 -4.58 28.64 18.69
CA VAL A 965 -5.16 29.46 19.77
C VAL A 965 -6.23 28.69 20.54
N HIS A 966 -7.11 27.96 19.85
CA HIS A 966 -8.12 27.13 20.52
C HIS A 966 -7.49 26.01 21.34
N LEU A 967 -6.53 25.30 20.77
CA LEU A 967 -5.81 24.24 21.47
C LEU A 967 -5.01 24.79 22.66
N TYR A 968 -4.41 25.99 22.52
CA TYR A 968 -3.73 26.68 23.59
C TYR A 968 -4.65 27.00 24.77
N ASP A 969 -5.83 27.56 24.50
CA ASP A 969 -6.81 27.92 25.53
C ASP A 969 -7.29 26.70 26.34
N GLU A 970 -7.56 25.61 25.62
CA GLU A 970 -7.97 24.34 26.23
C GLU A 970 -6.88 23.78 27.16
N LEU A 971 -5.62 23.77 26.71
CA LEU A 971 -4.50 23.27 27.50
C LEU A 971 -4.22 24.12 28.74
N LEU A 972 -4.35 25.44 28.64
CA LEU A 972 -4.21 26.33 29.80
C LEU A 972 -5.31 26.12 30.83
N THR A 973 -6.53 25.81 30.39
CA THR A 973 -7.67 25.55 31.28
C THR A 973 -7.49 24.23 32.04
N LEU A 974 -6.93 23.20 31.38
CA LEU A 974 -6.76 21.86 31.96
C LEU A 974 -5.70 21.81 33.06
N ASN A 975 -4.48 22.30 32.80
CA ASN A 975 -3.39 22.29 33.77
C ASN A 975 -2.44 23.47 33.53
N PRO A 976 -2.78 24.66 34.04
CA PRO A 976 -1.99 25.85 33.75
C PRO A 976 -0.56 25.66 34.23
N ALA A 977 -0.31 25.18 35.45
CA ALA A 977 1.03 25.08 36.05
C ALA A 977 2.05 24.27 35.22
N GLN A 978 1.61 23.17 34.59
CA GLN A 978 2.47 22.32 33.78
C GLN A 978 2.66 22.86 32.35
N ASN A 979 1.65 23.54 31.80
CA ASN A 979 1.61 23.93 30.39
C ASN A 979 2.19 25.34 30.13
N ARG A 980 2.56 26.08 31.19
CA ARG A 980 2.98 27.50 31.17
C ARG A 980 4.10 27.84 30.19
N SER A 981 5.26 27.22 30.38
CA SER A 981 6.50 27.62 29.71
C SER A 981 6.54 27.22 28.22
N PRO A 982 6.14 25.99 27.86
CA PRO A 982 6.11 25.52 26.48
C PRO A 982 5.27 26.34 25.51
N LEU A 983 4.11 26.82 25.98
CA LEU A 983 3.10 27.43 25.14
C LEU A 983 3.24 28.96 25.08
N ALA A 984 3.60 29.62 26.19
CA ALA A 984 3.79 31.07 26.24
C ALA A 984 4.86 31.55 25.24
N PHE A 985 5.94 30.78 25.06
CA PHE A 985 6.98 31.12 24.06
C PHE A 985 6.43 31.13 22.63
N ALA A 986 5.63 30.12 22.25
CA ALA A 986 5.04 30.04 20.92
C ALA A 986 4.06 31.20 20.66
N VAL A 987 3.27 31.56 21.68
CA VAL A 987 2.34 32.71 21.63
C VAL A 987 3.09 34.03 21.47
N ILE A 988 4.16 34.26 22.23
CA ILE A 988 5.00 35.47 22.10
C ILE A 988 5.56 35.59 20.67
N GLN A 989 6.06 34.49 20.10
CA GLN A 989 6.55 34.50 18.72
C GLN A 989 5.45 34.77 17.68
N ALA A 990 4.23 34.29 17.92
CA ALA A 990 3.09 34.56 17.05
C ALA A 990 2.65 36.03 17.13
N LEU A 991 2.58 36.59 18.34
CA LEU A 991 2.27 38.01 18.58
C LEU A 991 3.34 38.94 17.97
N GLY A 992 4.62 38.60 18.09
CA GLY A 992 5.74 39.31 17.46
C GLY A 992 5.53 39.52 15.96
N ARG A 993 5.03 38.50 15.26
CA ARG A 993 4.74 38.56 13.82
C ARG A 993 3.55 39.44 13.47
N MET A 994 2.65 39.66 14.41
CA MET A 994 1.56 40.62 14.27
C MET A 994 1.98 42.07 14.55
N GLY A 995 3.26 42.31 14.85
CA GLY A 995 3.77 43.63 15.24
C GLY A 995 3.51 43.93 16.71
N LEU A 996 3.51 42.92 17.57
CA LEU A 996 3.38 43.08 19.01
C LEU A 996 4.67 42.66 19.71
N ASP A 997 5.29 43.58 20.43
CA ASP A 997 6.42 43.33 21.31
C ASP A 997 6.01 43.73 22.75
N TYR A 998 6.96 43.87 23.67
CA TYR A 998 6.67 44.13 25.08
C TYR A 998 7.73 45.02 25.72
N SER A 999 7.33 45.80 26.72
CA SER A 999 8.22 46.71 27.47
C SER A 999 8.71 46.14 28.81
N VAL A 1000 8.14 45.01 29.22
CA VAL A 1000 8.45 44.27 30.46
C VAL A 1000 9.49 43.17 30.23
N SER A 1001 9.90 42.44 31.28
CA SER A 1001 10.78 41.28 31.08
C SER A 1001 10.01 40.12 30.41
N GLU A 1002 10.70 39.34 29.56
CA GLU A 1002 10.07 38.18 28.91
C GLU A 1002 9.62 37.13 29.94
N ALA A 1003 10.35 36.99 31.05
CA ALA A 1003 10.00 36.08 32.13
C ALA A 1003 8.65 36.44 32.76
N ASP A 1004 8.43 37.72 33.08
CA ASP A 1004 7.17 38.20 33.64
C ASP A 1004 6.02 37.98 32.65
N LEU A 1005 6.25 38.28 31.36
CA LEU A 1005 5.23 38.11 30.34
C LEU A 1005 4.82 36.64 30.17
N ARG A 1006 5.79 35.71 30.20
CA ARG A 1006 5.50 34.27 30.15
C ARG A 1006 4.66 33.84 31.35
N ASP A 1007 4.96 34.33 32.55
CA ASP A 1007 4.19 34.03 33.75
C ASP A 1007 2.75 34.56 33.68
N TRP A 1008 2.55 35.76 33.12
CA TRP A 1008 1.21 36.32 32.92
C TRP A 1008 0.41 35.56 31.85
N LEU A 1009 1.01 35.28 30.69
CA LEU A 1009 0.40 34.50 29.60
C LEU A 1009 0.00 33.09 30.01
N ALA A 1010 0.62 32.56 31.05
CA ALA A 1010 0.40 31.22 31.52
C ALA A 1010 -0.59 31.12 32.71
N ASN A 1011 -1.22 32.24 33.07
CA ASN A 1011 -2.07 32.34 34.25
C ASN A 1011 -3.45 32.97 33.94
N PRO A 1012 -4.36 32.22 33.30
CA PRO A 1012 -5.68 32.69 32.89
C PRO A 1012 -6.65 32.91 34.06
N LEU A 1013 -6.22 32.68 35.31
CA LEU A 1013 -7.06 32.92 36.49
C LEU A 1013 -6.81 34.27 37.13
N PHE A 1014 -5.63 34.86 36.92
CA PHE A 1014 -5.17 36.04 37.66
C PHE A 1014 -4.72 37.19 36.76
N THR A 1015 -4.63 36.98 35.44
CA THR A 1015 -4.25 38.04 34.50
C THR A 1015 -5.07 37.95 33.21
N PRO A 1016 -5.37 39.07 32.54
CA PRO A 1016 -6.09 39.08 31.26
C PRO A 1016 -5.18 38.83 30.04
N TYR A 1017 -3.86 38.68 30.26
CA TYR A 1017 -2.89 38.50 29.17
C TYR A 1017 -3.21 37.32 28.24
N PRO A 1018 -3.65 36.14 28.74
CA PRO A 1018 -4.01 35.03 27.85
C PRO A 1018 -5.18 35.38 26.94
N ALA A 1019 -6.30 35.86 27.52
CA ALA A 1019 -7.51 36.22 26.79
C ALA A 1019 -7.24 37.34 25.76
N ILE A 1020 -6.53 38.40 26.16
CA ILE A 1020 -6.20 39.52 25.27
C ILE A 1020 -5.25 39.06 24.15
N SER A 1021 -4.26 38.22 24.45
CA SER A 1021 -3.32 37.70 23.45
C SER A 1021 -4.01 36.79 22.45
N GLN A 1022 -4.89 35.91 22.91
CA GLN A 1022 -5.71 35.07 22.04
C GLN A 1022 -6.61 35.94 21.13
N ALA A 1023 -7.27 36.95 21.68
CA ALA A 1023 -8.09 37.88 20.89
C ALA A 1023 -7.25 38.63 19.84
N LEU A 1024 -6.04 39.08 20.21
CA LEU A 1024 -5.10 39.71 19.28
C LEU A 1024 -4.70 38.76 18.14
N LEU A 1025 -4.36 37.52 18.45
CA LEU A 1025 -4.04 36.50 17.45
C LEU A 1025 -5.22 36.22 16.50
N LEU A 1026 -6.44 36.16 17.05
CA LEU A 1026 -7.67 35.94 16.28
C LEU A 1026 -8.09 37.14 15.41
N LEU A 1027 -7.62 38.36 15.70
CA LEU A 1027 -7.80 39.49 14.78
C LEU A 1027 -7.12 39.22 13.43
N GLY A 1028 -6.02 38.45 13.42
CA GLY A 1028 -5.36 37.97 12.21
C GLY A 1028 -4.80 39.07 11.30
N ARG A 1029 -4.54 40.28 11.82
CA ARG A 1029 -4.01 41.42 11.06
C ARG A 1029 -2.67 41.87 11.62
N ARG A 1030 -1.69 42.11 10.75
CA ARG A 1030 -0.37 42.62 11.13
C ARG A 1030 -0.39 44.13 11.28
N LEU A 1031 0.28 44.65 12.30
CA LEU A 1031 0.46 46.08 12.49
C LEU A 1031 1.58 46.63 11.58
N LYS A 1032 1.43 47.86 11.08
CA LYS A 1032 2.45 48.57 10.29
C LYS A 1032 3.68 48.93 11.12
N ALA A 1033 3.51 49.12 12.43
CA ALA A 1033 4.56 49.45 13.37
C ALA A 1033 4.32 48.71 14.70
N PRO A 1034 5.38 48.35 15.46
CA PRO A 1034 5.24 47.59 16.70
C PRO A 1034 4.43 48.33 17.78
N VAL A 1035 3.61 47.59 18.54
CA VAL A 1035 2.86 48.09 19.72
C VAL A 1035 3.10 47.16 20.91
N PHE A 1036 3.31 47.73 22.10
CA PHE A 1036 3.59 46.93 23.30
C PHE A 1036 2.34 46.24 23.83
N LEU A 1037 2.39 44.91 24.01
CA LEU A 1037 1.29 44.11 24.56
C LEU A 1037 0.89 44.55 25.96
N ASP A 1038 1.86 44.80 26.85
CA ASP A 1038 1.61 45.23 28.23
C ASP A 1038 0.90 46.60 28.30
N VAL A 1039 1.17 47.48 27.34
CA VAL A 1039 0.47 48.77 27.20
C VAL A 1039 -0.96 48.56 26.69
N ILE A 1040 -1.17 47.65 25.73
CA ILE A 1040 -2.51 47.30 25.23
C ILE A 1040 -3.37 46.74 26.36
N VAL A 1041 -2.84 45.77 27.11
CA VAL A 1041 -3.52 45.17 28.26
C VAL A 1041 -3.88 46.25 29.29
N LYS A 1042 -2.92 47.13 29.63
CA LYS A 1042 -3.16 48.24 30.54
C LYS A 1042 -4.29 49.16 30.04
N ASN A 1043 -4.24 49.61 28.80
CA ASN A 1043 -5.26 50.51 28.23
C ASN A 1043 -6.65 49.85 28.21
N TYR A 1044 -6.70 48.56 27.90
CA TYR A 1044 -7.92 47.77 27.93
C TYR A 1044 -8.55 47.77 29.34
N GLU A 1045 -7.77 47.40 30.36
CA GLU A 1045 -8.26 47.32 31.74
C GLU A 1045 -8.63 48.68 32.34
N HIS A 1046 -7.97 49.77 31.91
CA HIS A 1046 -8.27 51.12 32.38
C HIS A 1046 -9.46 51.76 31.66
N THR A 1047 -10.09 51.08 30.70
CA THR A 1047 -11.28 51.59 30.03
C THR A 1047 -12.49 51.56 30.99
N PRO A 1048 -13.15 52.70 31.26
CA PRO A 1048 -14.26 52.76 32.22
C PRO A 1048 -15.40 51.79 31.86
N GLY A 1049 -15.84 50.98 32.83
CA GLY A 1049 -16.97 50.05 32.65
C GLY A 1049 -16.63 48.74 31.93
N VAL A 1050 -15.35 48.43 31.76
CA VAL A 1050 -14.87 47.16 31.19
C VAL A 1050 -14.34 46.27 32.31
N ALA A 1051 -14.74 44.99 32.32
CA ALA A 1051 -14.22 44.00 33.24
C ALA A 1051 -12.97 43.33 32.64
N SER A 1052 -12.03 42.92 33.51
CA SER A 1052 -10.83 42.20 33.06
C SER A 1052 -11.22 40.81 32.53
N PRO A 1053 -10.95 40.50 31.25
CA PRO A 1053 -11.41 39.27 30.62
C PRO A 1053 -10.59 38.07 31.09
N GLN A 1054 -11.25 36.95 31.40
CA GLN A 1054 -10.56 35.70 31.75
C GLN A 1054 -10.56 34.72 30.58
N LYS A 1055 -11.54 34.81 29.69
CA LYS A 1055 -11.62 34.06 28.43
C LYS A 1055 -11.59 34.99 27.24
N VAL A 1056 -11.17 34.47 26.09
CA VAL A 1056 -11.18 35.23 24.82
C VAL A 1056 -12.58 35.76 24.46
N GLU A 1057 -13.63 35.02 24.82
CA GLU A 1057 -15.03 35.37 24.62
C GLU A 1057 -15.44 36.63 25.38
N ASP A 1058 -14.79 36.91 26.52
CA ASP A 1058 -15.06 38.10 27.36
C ASP A 1058 -14.44 39.38 26.75
N VAL A 1059 -13.56 39.24 25.76
CA VAL A 1059 -12.83 40.35 25.17
C VAL A 1059 -13.75 41.14 24.22
N LYS A 1060 -14.16 42.33 24.68
CA LYS A 1060 -14.82 43.35 23.83
C LYS A 1060 -13.87 43.84 22.73
N VAL A 1061 -14.10 43.39 21.50
CA VAL A 1061 -13.25 43.67 20.33
C VAL A 1061 -13.07 45.17 20.07
N ASP A 1062 -14.13 45.97 20.20
CA ASP A 1062 -14.04 47.43 19.96
C ASP A 1062 -13.15 48.14 20.98
N VAL A 1063 -13.18 47.69 22.24
CA VAL A 1063 -12.29 48.19 23.30
C VAL A 1063 -10.85 47.76 23.01
N LEU A 1064 -10.64 46.52 22.55
CA LEU A 1064 -9.31 46.03 22.17
C LEU A 1064 -8.71 46.87 21.03
N LYS A 1065 -9.49 47.17 19.98
CA LYS A 1065 -9.06 48.03 18.88
C LYS A 1065 -8.69 49.43 19.36
N ALA A 1066 -9.49 50.02 20.25
CA ALA A 1066 -9.20 51.32 20.86
C ALA A 1066 -7.91 51.30 21.69
N ALA A 1067 -7.70 50.26 22.50
CA ALA A 1067 -6.51 50.07 23.31
C ALA A 1067 -5.23 49.94 22.47
N ILE A 1068 -5.29 49.22 21.34
CA ILE A 1068 -4.19 49.12 20.36
C ILE A 1068 -3.89 50.49 19.75
N LEU A 1069 -4.92 51.22 19.33
CA LEU A 1069 -4.79 52.53 18.71
C LEU A 1069 -4.17 53.55 19.68
N GLU A 1070 -4.61 53.56 20.93
CA GLU A 1070 -4.03 54.39 21.99
C GLU A 1070 -2.56 54.01 22.25
N GLY A 1071 -2.26 52.70 22.35
CA GLY A 1071 -0.90 52.21 22.56
C GLY A 1071 0.05 52.60 21.41
N SER A 1072 -0.43 52.50 20.16
CA SER A 1072 0.32 52.91 18.97
C SER A 1072 0.59 54.42 18.97
N ASN A 1073 -0.44 55.23 19.20
CA ASN A 1073 -0.31 56.70 19.23
C ASN A 1073 0.64 57.15 20.34
N MET A 1074 0.54 56.54 21.53
CA MET A 1074 1.42 56.84 22.65
C MET A 1074 2.88 56.50 22.34
N ARG A 1075 3.13 55.35 21.72
CA ARG A 1075 4.49 54.90 21.41
C ARG A 1075 5.15 55.71 20.31
N HIS A 1076 4.42 56.04 19.26
CA HIS A 1076 4.97 56.64 18.04
C HIS A 1076 4.72 58.15 17.92
N GLY A 1077 4.01 58.76 18.89
CA GLY A 1077 3.67 60.18 18.85
C GLY A 1077 2.72 60.56 17.71
N THR A 1078 1.88 59.62 17.27
CA THR A 1078 0.92 59.80 16.17
C THR A 1078 -0.47 60.19 16.69
N ASN A 1079 -1.35 60.63 15.78
CA ASN A 1079 -2.75 60.93 16.09
C ASN A 1079 -3.68 60.22 15.10
N VAL A 1080 -3.53 58.89 15.00
CA VAL A 1080 -4.37 58.04 14.17
C VAL A 1080 -5.70 57.81 14.89
N HIS A 1081 -6.83 57.99 14.20
CA HIS A 1081 -8.18 57.83 14.79
C HIS A 1081 -8.93 56.60 14.29
N ASP A 1082 -8.38 55.92 13.28
CA ASP A 1082 -8.96 54.72 12.67
C ASP A 1082 -7.98 53.55 12.78
N PHE A 1083 -8.44 52.47 13.40
CA PHE A 1083 -7.65 51.25 13.62
C PHE A 1083 -7.15 50.65 12.31
N GLU A 1084 -7.93 50.72 11.22
CA GLU A 1084 -7.53 50.13 9.94
C GLU A 1084 -6.27 50.79 9.35
N GLN A 1085 -5.99 52.05 9.71
CA GLN A 1085 -4.78 52.75 9.28
C GLN A 1085 -3.50 52.18 9.91
N LEU A 1086 -3.62 51.43 11.00
CA LEU A 1086 -2.50 50.78 11.68
C LEU A 1086 -2.15 49.41 11.10
N LEU A 1087 -2.95 48.86 10.19
CA LEU A 1087 -2.81 47.49 9.70
C LEU A 1087 -2.08 47.42 8.37
N GLN A 1088 -1.25 46.40 8.18
CA GLN A 1088 -0.68 46.09 6.88
C GLN A 1088 -1.80 45.76 5.86
N PRO A 1089 -1.59 46.09 4.57
CA PRO A 1089 -2.54 45.79 3.51
C PRO A 1089 -2.96 44.32 3.46
#